data_AF-A0A1Z9FAK7-F1
#
_entry.id   AF-A0A1Z9FAK7-F1
#
_cell.length_a   1.000
_cell.length_b   1.000
_cell.length_c   1.000
_cell.angle_alpha   90.00
_cell.angle_beta   90.00
_cell.angle_gamma   90.00
#
_symmetry.space_group_name_H-M   'P 1'
#
loop_
_entity.id
_entity.type
_entity.pdbx_description
1 polymer ?
#
loop_
_entity_poly.entity_id
_entity_poly.type
_entity_poly.pdbx_seq_one_letter_code
_entity_poly.pdbx_strand_id
1 'polypeptide(L)'
;MSYKLNKTDGSLLVELQDGVIDTTSSDITLVGRNYKGFGEYINENFIKLTESFASTSAPENAIAGQLWYDTSDQRLKIYNGTTFRIAGGPIISSSQPSMVAGDLWIDNEQNKLYFFDGTDVVAVGPNYTATQGKTLLEAVTMIDTSGQTRAILAQYIQGNLIGIHSAKEFTPRTEDVLLPYAAGRVIKVGFNPLYTADNGDNIAFRWNGIASTAENLVDAQGVSVASTDFVRNNERDSSNVIVDQTMDGGLFVKGNTGVKVGFGDTAYGQFKTTETDTKTVIDILNQNQPFAIRRKVGSNQLDGLTFDTLNGRFGIFQSTPTVELDVTGAARFTGNVSIEGNITVAGSSTVIESATFRVQDPQIQLGITDDSTELDDAGVDGGGFVINSLNGSKDFIWRNSTGNFTSNQNIDLELGKSFRISNANVLTATTLGSGVVNSSLQNVGTLTSVTVSGDAAVGSISSPGALNISSTGDITINTQKITGVAAPTGATDVANKGYVDTQIAVEPMSLALDITGFTAPNAPGVGDGPINDVKAVIESVYTASAAANGKVAKIHCTSYAASTISGIQIPVSTSPNATGVLQKSTISVDSAGTQNESVIQDIAFINPATGTVALDPSRFTMTFTITAGVWTWNSTIAYP
;
A
#
# COMPACT_ATOMS: atom_id res chain seq x y z
N MET A 1 -55.08 61.78 -141.16
CA MET A 1 -55.17 62.23 -139.74
C MET A 1 -54.60 61.13 -138.85
N SER A 2 -53.72 61.45 -137.89
CA SER A 2 -53.14 60.49 -136.91
C SER A 2 -54.13 60.07 -135.80
N TYR A 3 -53.84 58.98 -135.08
CA TYR A 3 -54.53 58.61 -133.83
C TYR A 3 -53.55 58.13 -132.75
N LYS A 4 -53.95 58.27 -131.48
CA LYS A 4 -53.16 57.91 -130.30
C LYS A 4 -53.51 56.52 -129.78
N LEU A 5 -52.49 55.74 -129.44
CA LEU A 5 -52.62 54.43 -128.79
C LEU A 5 -52.06 54.52 -127.38
N ASN A 6 -52.84 54.12 -126.37
CA ASN A 6 -52.45 54.16 -124.95
C ASN A 6 -52.20 52.74 -124.42
N LYS A 7 -51.32 52.63 -123.42
CA LYS A 7 -51.13 51.42 -122.61
C LYS A 7 -52.32 51.23 -121.65
N THR A 8 -52.41 50.04 -121.06
CA THR A 8 -53.47 49.67 -120.09
C THR A 8 -53.51 50.60 -118.87
N ASP A 9 -52.37 51.17 -118.46
CA ASP A 9 -52.27 52.14 -117.37
C ASP A 9 -52.73 53.57 -117.75
N GLY A 10 -53.15 53.78 -119.01
CA GLY A 10 -53.60 55.06 -119.54
C GLY A 10 -52.48 55.95 -120.10
N SER A 11 -51.21 55.57 -120.00
CA SER A 11 -50.09 56.31 -120.59
C SER A 11 -50.06 56.19 -122.11
N LEU A 12 -49.60 57.24 -122.81
CA LEU A 12 -49.48 57.21 -124.27
C LEU A 12 -48.35 56.26 -124.69
N LEU A 13 -48.65 55.31 -125.57
CA LEU A 13 -47.65 54.43 -126.20
C LEU A 13 -47.04 55.13 -127.42
N VAL A 14 -47.89 55.51 -128.38
CA VAL A 14 -47.46 56.19 -129.62
C VAL A 14 -48.61 56.98 -130.26
N GLU A 15 -48.28 58.05 -130.97
CA GLU A 15 -49.20 58.74 -131.89
C GLU A 15 -48.89 58.33 -133.34
N LEU A 16 -49.79 57.55 -133.94
CA LEU A 16 -49.53 56.86 -135.21
C LEU A 16 -50.10 57.65 -136.39
N GLN A 17 -49.24 57.96 -137.37
CA GLN A 17 -49.64 58.70 -138.56
C GLN A 17 -50.36 57.83 -139.61
N ASP A 18 -51.11 58.50 -140.49
CA ASP A 18 -51.87 57.88 -141.58
C ASP A 18 -50.90 57.29 -142.62
N GLY A 19 -51.13 56.05 -143.05
CA GLY A 19 -50.31 55.37 -144.05
C GLY A 19 -48.95 54.86 -143.59
N VAL A 20 -48.66 54.82 -142.28
CA VAL A 20 -47.38 54.34 -141.71
C VAL A 20 -47.60 53.23 -140.68
N ILE A 21 -46.61 52.37 -140.48
CA ILE A 21 -46.54 51.38 -139.38
C ILE A 21 -45.52 51.83 -138.32
N ASP A 22 -45.69 51.40 -137.08
CA ASP A 22 -44.72 51.55 -135.99
C ASP A 22 -44.29 50.18 -135.46
N THR A 23 -42.98 49.96 -135.44
CA THR A 23 -42.31 48.74 -134.95
C THR A 23 -41.32 49.04 -133.83
N THR A 24 -41.31 50.28 -133.33
CA THR A 24 -40.30 50.76 -132.37
C THR A 24 -40.85 50.99 -130.98
N SER A 25 -42.14 51.31 -130.84
CA SER A 25 -42.74 51.53 -129.52
C SER A 25 -43.12 50.25 -128.78
N SER A 26 -43.26 49.12 -129.50
CA SER A 26 -43.59 47.80 -128.94
C SER A 26 -43.11 46.67 -129.85
N ASP A 27 -43.00 45.45 -129.30
CA ASP A 27 -42.64 44.25 -130.10
C ASP A 27 -43.76 43.72 -131.01
N ILE A 28 -44.98 44.26 -130.85
CA ILE A 28 -46.07 44.15 -131.83
C ILE A 28 -46.03 45.33 -132.79
N THR A 29 -46.35 45.07 -134.06
CA THR A 29 -46.41 46.11 -135.10
C THR A 29 -47.73 46.86 -135.01
N LEU A 30 -47.69 48.17 -134.78
CA LEU A 30 -48.88 49.02 -134.73
C LEU A 30 -49.13 49.61 -136.12
N VAL A 31 -50.32 49.37 -136.68
CA VAL A 31 -50.63 49.76 -138.07
C VAL A 31 -51.50 51.00 -138.11
N GLY A 32 -51.11 52.03 -138.88
CA GLY A 32 -51.85 53.28 -139.05
C GLY A 32 -53.03 53.19 -140.01
N ARG A 33 -53.91 54.20 -139.99
CA ARG A 33 -55.09 54.26 -140.88
C ARG A 33 -54.65 54.22 -142.34
N ASN A 34 -55.46 53.60 -143.21
CA ASN A 34 -55.22 53.49 -144.66
C ASN A 34 -53.89 52.81 -145.10
N TYR A 35 -53.16 52.13 -144.22
CA TYR A 35 -51.98 51.36 -144.62
C TYR A 35 -52.39 50.15 -145.48
N LYS A 36 -51.91 50.09 -146.73
CA LYS A 36 -52.14 48.94 -147.60
C LYS A 36 -51.26 47.77 -147.12
N GLY A 37 -51.88 46.60 -146.91
CA GLY A 37 -51.18 45.40 -146.41
C GLY A 37 -51.30 45.16 -144.90
N PHE A 38 -52.16 45.90 -144.18
CA PHE A 38 -52.28 45.79 -142.72
C PHE A 38 -52.59 44.39 -142.17
N GLY A 39 -53.25 43.53 -142.95
CA GLY A 39 -53.72 42.21 -142.50
C GLY A 39 -52.58 41.24 -142.13
N GLU A 40 -51.43 41.35 -142.79
CA GLU A 40 -50.24 40.53 -142.48
C GLU A 40 -49.71 40.85 -141.09
N TYR A 41 -49.41 42.13 -140.81
CA TYR A 41 -48.90 42.57 -139.51
C TYR A 41 -49.84 42.29 -138.34
N ILE A 42 -51.16 42.38 -138.55
CA ILE A 42 -52.14 42.02 -137.49
C ILE A 42 -52.07 40.52 -137.18
N ASN A 43 -52.00 39.65 -138.20
CA ASN A 43 -51.89 38.21 -137.99
C ASN A 43 -50.57 37.81 -137.31
N GLU A 44 -49.45 38.43 -137.71
CA GLU A 44 -48.16 38.21 -137.05
C GLU A 44 -48.18 38.63 -135.58
N ASN A 45 -48.84 39.74 -135.24
CA ASN A 45 -49.01 40.13 -133.85
C ASN A 45 -49.79 39.09 -133.04
N PHE A 46 -50.84 38.49 -133.60
CA PHE A 46 -51.57 37.43 -132.93
C PHE A 46 -50.71 36.17 -132.74
N ILE A 47 -49.85 35.84 -133.70
CA ILE A 47 -48.89 34.73 -133.57
C ILE A 47 -47.92 35.02 -132.43
N LYS A 48 -47.24 36.19 -132.47
CA LYS A 48 -46.31 36.64 -131.42
C LYS A 48 -46.93 36.61 -130.03
N LEU A 49 -48.18 37.07 -129.90
CA LEU A 49 -48.89 37.04 -128.62
C LEU A 49 -49.23 35.60 -128.19
N THR A 50 -49.66 34.74 -129.13
CA THR A 50 -50.02 33.34 -128.84
C THR A 50 -48.81 32.52 -128.40
N GLU A 51 -47.65 32.74 -129.01
CA GLU A 51 -46.41 32.07 -128.63
C GLU A 51 -45.69 32.78 -127.48
N SER A 52 -46.25 33.86 -126.93
CA SER A 52 -45.60 34.69 -125.91
C SER A 52 -44.20 35.12 -126.36
N PHE A 53 -44.08 35.64 -127.58
CA PHE A 53 -42.84 36.15 -128.20
C PHE A 53 -41.68 35.13 -128.19
N ALA A 54 -42.00 33.85 -128.28
CA ALA A 54 -41.06 32.74 -128.21
C ALA A 54 -39.84 32.95 -129.11
N SER A 55 -38.67 33.09 -128.49
CA SER A 55 -37.41 33.35 -129.20
C SER A 55 -36.23 33.11 -128.27
N THR A 56 -35.03 32.98 -128.84
CA THR A 56 -33.79 32.81 -128.07
C THR A 56 -33.25 34.12 -127.51
N SER A 57 -33.76 35.27 -127.97
CA SER A 57 -33.33 36.61 -127.57
C SER A 57 -34.50 37.35 -126.98
N ALA A 58 -34.26 38.13 -125.92
CA ALA A 58 -35.34 38.88 -125.28
C ALA A 58 -35.95 39.89 -126.27
N PRO A 59 -37.28 40.07 -126.27
CA PRO A 59 -37.95 41.13 -127.02
C PRO A 59 -37.36 42.50 -126.65
N GLU A 60 -37.00 43.31 -127.66
CA GLU A 60 -36.19 44.52 -127.49
C GLU A 60 -37.02 45.72 -127.03
N ASN A 61 -38.25 45.84 -127.53
CA ASN A 61 -39.16 46.94 -127.21
C ASN A 61 -40.25 46.48 -126.23
N ALA A 62 -39.81 45.70 -125.23
CA ALA A 62 -40.71 45.05 -124.29
C ALA A 62 -41.45 46.08 -123.42
N ILE A 63 -42.77 45.93 -123.33
CA ILE A 63 -43.59 46.69 -122.40
C ILE A 63 -43.76 45.90 -121.09
N ALA A 64 -43.85 46.61 -119.96
CA ALA A 64 -44.02 45.95 -118.66
C ALA A 64 -45.25 45.03 -118.65
N GLY A 65 -45.07 43.80 -118.16
CA GLY A 65 -46.08 42.74 -118.20
C GLY A 65 -46.04 41.85 -119.45
N GLN A 66 -45.17 42.15 -120.42
CA GLN A 66 -44.99 41.30 -121.59
C GLN A 66 -44.40 39.94 -121.20
N LEU A 67 -45.00 38.91 -121.78
CA LEU A 67 -44.55 37.53 -121.63
C LEU A 67 -43.53 37.21 -122.72
N TRP A 68 -42.49 36.49 -122.34
CA TRP A 68 -41.49 35.95 -123.25
C TRP A 68 -41.21 34.50 -122.90
N TYR A 69 -41.45 33.59 -123.83
CA TYR A 69 -40.95 32.23 -123.70
C TYR A 69 -39.52 32.16 -124.23
N ASP A 70 -38.54 32.10 -123.32
CA ASP A 70 -37.14 31.94 -123.71
C ASP A 70 -36.92 30.49 -124.15
N THR A 71 -36.71 30.30 -125.44
CA THR A 71 -36.53 28.96 -126.03
C THR A 71 -35.17 28.34 -125.69
N SER A 72 -34.21 29.12 -125.19
CA SER A 72 -32.91 28.62 -124.71
C SER A 72 -33.04 27.99 -123.32
N ASP A 73 -33.72 28.70 -122.41
CA ASP A 73 -33.92 28.25 -121.02
C ASP A 73 -35.15 27.33 -120.86
N GLN A 74 -36.02 27.26 -121.86
CA GLN A 74 -37.33 26.58 -121.80
C GLN A 74 -38.19 27.09 -120.62
N ARG A 75 -38.13 28.41 -120.37
CA ARG A 75 -38.85 29.06 -119.28
C ARG A 75 -39.67 30.23 -119.79
N LEU A 76 -40.91 30.31 -119.31
CA LEU A 76 -41.71 31.53 -119.42
C LEU A 76 -41.12 32.60 -118.50
N LYS A 77 -40.83 33.76 -119.06
CA LYS A 77 -40.34 34.94 -118.37
C LYS A 77 -41.33 36.09 -118.53
N ILE A 78 -41.37 36.98 -117.55
CA ILE A 78 -42.19 38.20 -117.58
C ILE A 78 -41.30 39.42 -117.46
N TYR A 79 -41.54 40.43 -118.30
CA TYR A 79 -40.82 41.70 -118.24
C TYR A 79 -41.39 42.55 -117.10
N ASN A 80 -40.56 42.87 -116.10
CA ASN A 80 -40.99 43.67 -114.94
C ASN A 80 -40.86 45.20 -115.16
N GLY A 81 -40.53 45.64 -116.38
CA GLY A 81 -40.23 47.03 -116.71
C GLY A 81 -38.73 47.35 -116.79
N THR A 82 -37.85 46.44 -116.35
CA THR A 82 -36.38 46.58 -116.47
C THR A 82 -35.70 45.33 -117.02
N THR A 83 -36.12 44.13 -116.58
CA THR A 83 -35.56 42.85 -117.03
C THR A 83 -36.64 41.77 -117.08
N PHE A 84 -36.37 40.72 -117.86
CA PHE A 84 -37.18 39.49 -117.85
C PHE A 84 -36.78 38.60 -116.67
N ARG A 85 -37.76 38.17 -115.86
CA ARG A 85 -37.57 37.21 -114.74
C ARG A 85 -38.39 35.95 -114.94
N ILE A 86 -37.93 34.81 -114.41
CA ILE A 86 -38.63 33.52 -114.47
C ILE A 86 -39.98 33.63 -113.76
N ALA A 87 -41.05 33.19 -114.42
CA ALA A 87 -42.36 33.07 -113.80
C ALA A 87 -42.44 31.78 -112.94
N GLY A 88 -42.23 31.89 -111.61
CA GLY A 88 -42.67 30.88 -110.63
C GLY A 88 -41.69 29.75 -110.22
N GLY A 89 -40.42 30.04 -109.91
CA GLY A 89 -39.47 29.05 -109.33
C GLY A 89 -38.76 29.55 -108.06
N PRO A 90 -38.18 28.67 -107.21
CA PRO A 90 -37.44 29.06 -106.02
C PRO A 90 -36.17 29.85 -106.39
N ILE A 91 -35.84 30.84 -105.57
CA ILE A 91 -34.63 31.65 -105.72
C ILE A 91 -33.47 30.88 -105.08
N ILE A 92 -32.34 30.77 -105.77
CA ILE A 92 -31.14 30.08 -105.26
C ILE A 92 -30.02 31.10 -105.16
N SER A 93 -29.50 31.31 -103.94
CA SER A 93 -28.41 32.25 -103.67
C SER A 93 -27.78 32.00 -102.30
N SER A 94 -26.51 32.32 -102.13
CA SER A 94 -25.80 32.20 -100.83
C SER A 94 -26.15 33.33 -99.85
N SER A 95 -26.77 34.41 -100.33
CA SER A 95 -27.29 35.51 -99.53
C SER A 95 -28.78 35.68 -99.76
N GLN A 96 -29.50 36.20 -98.77
CA GLN A 96 -30.94 36.44 -98.88
C GLN A 96 -31.27 37.32 -100.10
N PRO A 97 -32.09 36.84 -101.05
CA PRO A 97 -32.52 37.62 -102.19
C PRO A 97 -33.63 38.60 -101.80
N SER A 98 -33.94 39.56 -102.67
CA SER A 98 -35.14 40.39 -102.52
C SER A 98 -36.37 39.51 -102.78
N MET A 99 -37.11 39.16 -101.73
CA MET A 99 -38.25 38.23 -101.76
C MET A 99 -39.59 38.96 -101.64
N VAL A 100 -40.63 38.40 -102.26
CA VAL A 100 -42.04 38.76 -102.05
C VAL A 100 -42.79 37.59 -101.42
N ALA A 101 -43.92 37.87 -100.76
CA ALA A 101 -44.69 36.83 -100.05
C ALA A 101 -44.99 35.63 -100.96
N GLY A 102 -44.64 34.43 -100.49
CA GLY A 102 -44.76 33.18 -101.25
C GLY A 102 -43.47 32.71 -101.93
N ASP A 103 -42.40 33.51 -101.91
CA ASP A 103 -41.10 33.10 -102.44
C ASP A 103 -40.47 32.00 -101.57
N LEU A 104 -39.89 31.03 -102.27
CA LEU A 104 -39.03 30.00 -101.69
C LEU A 104 -37.58 30.37 -101.99
N TRP A 105 -36.72 30.33 -100.98
CA TRP A 105 -35.29 30.58 -101.12
C TRP A 105 -34.48 29.37 -100.64
N ILE A 106 -33.57 28.91 -101.49
CA ILE A 106 -32.57 27.91 -101.15
C ILE A 106 -31.24 28.62 -100.92
N ASP A 107 -30.81 28.61 -99.67
CA ASP A 107 -29.46 29.02 -99.26
C ASP A 107 -28.50 27.85 -99.51
N ASN A 108 -27.70 27.99 -100.57
CA ASN A 108 -26.74 26.97 -100.99
C ASN A 108 -25.40 27.03 -100.25
N GLU A 109 -25.20 27.99 -99.35
CA GLU A 109 -24.05 28.05 -98.45
C GLU A 109 -24.36 27.33 -97.13
N GLN A 110 -25.54 27.58 -96.55
CA GLN A 110 -25.97 26.94 -95.31
C GLN A 110 -26.73 25.63 -95.50
N ASN A 111 -27.05 25.26 -96.75
CA ASN A 111 -27.92 24.14 -97.13
C ASN A 111 -29.30 24.21 -96.47
N LYS A 112 -29.95 25.38 -96.52
CA LYS A 112 -31.25 25.62 -95.89
C LYS A 112 -32.31 26.05 -96.88
N LEU A 113 -33.51 25.51 -96.70
CA LEU A 113 -34.71 25.99 -97.38
C LEU A 113 -35.43 26.98 -96.49
N TYR A 114 -35.73 28.14 -97.06
CA TYR A 114 -36.52 29.19 -96.43
C TYR A 114 -37.77 29.49 -97.26
N PHE A 115 -38.81 29.98 -96.60
CA PHE A 115 -39.93 30.64 -97.27
C PHE A 115 -40.14 32.03 -96.67
N PHE A 116 -40.67 32.95 -97.48
CA PHE A 116 -41.03 34.28 -97.03
C PHE A 116 -42.55 34.43 -96.98
N ASP A 117 -43.09 34.72 -95.80
CA ASP A 117 -44.54 34.84 -95.59
C ASP A 117 -45.09 36.27 -95.84
N GLY A 118 -44.21 37.20 -96.24
CA GLY A 118 -44.51 38.61 -96.43
C GLY A 118 -44.01 39.51 -95.29
N THR A 119 -43.63 38.93 -94.15
CA THR A 119 -43.04 39.65 -93.01
C THR A 119 -41.68 39.06 -92.63
N ASP A 120 -41.61 37.74 -92.44
CA ASP A 120 -40.45 37.04 -91.91
C ASP A 120 -39.95 35.96 -92.89
N VAL A 121 -38.63 35.75 -92.90
CA VAL A 121 -38.01 34.61 -93.57
C VAL A 121 -37.93 33.46 -92.57
N VAL A 122 -38.69 32.39 -92.83
CA VAL A 122 -38.79 31.24 -91.93
C VAL A 122 -37.99 30.07 -92.48
N ALA A 123 -37.12 29.51 -91.65
CA ALA A 123 -36.36 28.31 -91.99
C ALA A 123 -37.27 27.07 -91.94
N VAL A 124 -37.33 26.31 -93.04
CA VAL A 124 -38.03 25.01 -93.11
C VAL A 124 -37.12 23.88 -92.63
N GLY A 125 -35.82 23.96 -92.93
CA GLY A 125 -34.82 23.02 -92.44
C GLY A 125 -33.55 23.00 -93.28
N PRO A 126 -32.49 22.32 -92.79
CA PRO A 126 -32.37 21.70 -91.46
C PRO A 126 -32.17 22.71 -90.31
N ASN A 127 -32.45 22.29 -89.07
CA ASN A 127 -32.30 23.13 -87.86
C ASN A 127 -30.83 23.42 -87.46
N TYR A 128 -29.89 22.88 -88.22
CA TYR A 128 -28.46 23.11 -88.11
C TYR A 128 -27.94 23.66 -89.44
N THR A 129 -26.84 24.40 -89.40
CA THR A 129 -26.12 24.84 -90.61
C THR A 129 -25.11 23.79 -91.03
N ALA A 130 -24.64 23.86 -92.28
CA ALA A 130 -23.55 23.00 -92.76
C ALA A 130 -22.31 23.00 -91.84
N THR A 131 -21.93 24.17 -91.31
CA THR A 131 -20.77 24.32 -90.40
C THR A 131 -21.01 23.72 -89.02
N GLN A 132 -22.24 23.77 -88.50
CA GLN A 132 -22.57 23.19 -87.19
C GLN A 132 -22.56 21.65 -87.21
N GLY A 133 -22.68 21.02 -88.38
CA GLY A 133 -22.89 19.58 -88.50
C GLY A 133 -24.21 19.13 -87.87
N LYS A 134 -24.57 17.86 -88.05
CA LYS A 134 -25.82 17.30 -87.53
C LYS A 134 -25.87 17.41 -86.00
N THR A 135 -26.67 18.34 -85.50
CA THR A 135 -26.82 18.62 -84.06
C THR A 135 -28.29 18.68 -83.71
N LEU A 136 -28.85 17.55 -83.27
CA LEU A 136 -30.28 17.36 -83.02
C LEU A 136 -30.58 16.06 -82.26
N LEU A 137 -31.84 15.92 -81.85
CA LEU A 137 -32.42 14.65 -81.43
C LEU A 137 -33.13 14.00 -82.62
N GLU A 138 -32.66 12.83 -83.04
CA GLU A 138 -33.18 12.10 -84.20
C GLU A 138 -34.00 10.91 -83.72
N ALA A 139 -35.23 10.80 -84.22
CA ALA A 139 -36.00 9.57 -84.05
C ALA A 139 -35.40 8.47 -84.92
N VAL A 140 -34.83 7.45 -84.29
CA VAL A 140 -34.28 6.26 -84.97
C VAL A 140 -35.10 5.05 -84.55
N THR A 141 -35.35 4.18 -85.52
CA THR A 141 -36.03 2.91 -85.29
C THR A 141 -34.97 1.80 -85.24
N MET A 142 -34.97 1.02 -84.17
CA MET A 142 -34.09 -0.13 -83.98
C MET A 142 -34.93 -1.39 -83.75
N ILE A 143 -34.38 -2.57 -84.06
CA ILE A 143 -35.02 -3.85 -83.75
C ILE A 143 -34.28 -4.46 -82.56
N ASP A 144 -35.03 -4.90 -81.54
CA ASP A 144 -34.43 -5.61 -80.41
C ASP A 144 -34.13 -7.08 -80.74
N THR A 145 -33.37 -7.76 -79.87
CA THR A 145 -33.04 -9.18 -80.05
C THR A 145 -34.25 -10.13 -80.07
N SER A 146 -35.44 -9.64 -79.68
CA SER A 146 -36.71 -10.38 -79.74
C SER A 146 -37.52 -10.06 -81.02
N GLY A 147 -36.94 -9.29 -81.95
CA GLY A 147 -37.57 -8.93 -83.23
C GLY A 147 -38.61 -7.83 -83.12
N GLN A 148 -38.71 -7.13 -81.99
CA GLN A 148 -39.65 -6.03 -81.80
C GLN A 148 -39.02 -4.70 -82.19
N THR A 149 -39.81 -3.86 -82.86
CA THR A 149 -39.42 -2.51 -83.23
C THR A 149 -39.44 -1.58 -82.02
N ARG A 150 -38.36 -0.84 -81.81
CA ARG A 150 -38.17 0.14 -80.74
C ARG A 150 -37.82 1.50 -81.35
N ALA A 151 -38.62 2.51 -81.02
CA ALA A 151 -38.29 3.89 -81.34
C ALA A 151 -37.43 4.47 -80.22
N ILE A 152 -36.30 5.07 -80.58
CA ILE A 152 -35.41 5.78 -79.66
C ILE A 152 -35.15 7.20 -80.18
N LEU A 153 -34.64 8.07 -79.29
CA LEU A 153 -34.09 9.35 -79.70
C LEU A 153 -32.57 9.28 -79.61
N ALA A 154 -31.91 9.36 -80.76
CA ALA A 154 -30.47 9.44 -80.87
C ALA A 154 -30.03 10.90 -80.81
N GLN A 155 -29.17 11.23 -79.85
CA GLN A 155 -28.66 12.58 -79.68
C GLN A 155 -27.35 12.75 -80.43
N TYR A 156 -27.32 13.68 -81.38
CA TYR A 156 -26.12 14.03 -82.13
C TYR A 156 -25.64 15.44 -81.81
N ILE A 157 -24.32 15.62 -81.73
CA ILE A 157 -23.66 16.93 -81.66
C ILE A 157 -22.52 16.92 -82.69
N GLN A 158 -22.54 17.87 -83.63
CA GLN A 158 -21.57 17.96 -84.74
C GLN A 158 -21.40 16.65 -85.53
N GLY A 159 -22.46 15.86 -85.67
CA GLY A 159 -22.43 14.56 -86.35
C GLY A 159 -22.02 13.36 -85.49
N ASN A 160 -21.54 13.58 -84.25
CA ASN A 160 -21.17 12.50 -83.34
C ASN A 160 -22.37 12.08 -82.46
N LEU A 161 -22.58 10.77 -82.33
CA LEU A 161 -23.57 10.22 -81.40
C LEU A 161 -23.09 10.44 -79.96
N ILE A 162 -23.90 11.09 -79.14
CA ILE A 162 -23.59 11.38 -77.73
C ILE A 162 -24.28 10.39 -76.79
N GLY A 163 -25.45 9.90 -77.19
CA GLY A 163 -26.21 8.92 -76.43
C GLY A 163 -27.60 8.67 -76.99
N ILE A 164 -28.30 7.74 -76.33
CA ILE A 164 -29.61 7.25 -76.75
C ILE A 164 -30.61 7.45 -75.60
N HIS A 165 -31.72 8.12 -75.87
CA HIS A 165 -32.86 8.16 -74.95
C HIS A 165 -33.84 7.06 -75.31
N SER A 166 -34.26 6.28 -74.30
CA SER A 166 -35.23 5.20 -74.47
C SER A 166 -36.30 5.21 -73.39
N ALA A 167 -37.53 4.88 -73.76
CA ALA A 167 -38.64 4.68 -72.84
C ALA A 167 -38.72 3.23 -72.30
N LYS A 168 -37.92 2.31 -72.85
CA LYS A 168 -37.92 0.88 -72.48
C LYS A 168 -36.49 0.35 -72.39
N GLU A 169 -36.27 -0.61 -71.51
CA GLU A 169 -35.03 -1.36 -71.50
C GLU A 169 -35.04 -2.42 -72.62
N PHE A 170 -34.00 -2.48 -73.45
CA PHE A 170 -33.84 -3.51 -74.49
C PHE A 170 -32.39 -3.62 -74.98
N THR A 171 -32.06 -4.74 -75.63
CA THR A 171 -30.79 -4.94 -76.35
C THR A 171 -31.05 -4.90 -77.85
N PRO A 172 -30.42 -3.98 -78.61
CA PRO A 172 -30.52 -3.99 -80.07
C PRO A 172 -29.98 -5.28 -80.69
N ARG A 173 -30.59 -5.71 -81.78
CA ARG A 173 -30.03 -6.74 -82.65
C ARG A 173 -28.74 -6.23 -83.31
N THR A 174 -27.75 -7.10 -83.50
CA THR A 174 -26.40 -6.71 -83.96
C THR A 174 -26.40 -5.92 -85.25
N GLU A 175 -27.20 -6.29 -86.25
CA GLU A 175 -27.34 -5.54 -87.51
C GLU A 175 -28.09 -4.21 -87.39
N ASP A 176 -28.84 -3.99 -86.31
CA ASP A 176 -29.68 -2.80 -86.08
C ASP A 176 -29.09 -1.86 -85.03
N VAL A 177 -27.86 -2.11 -84.56
CA VAL A 177 -27.13 -1.26 -83.61
C VAL A 177 -26.74 0.07 -84.25
N LEU A 178 -27.03 1.16 -83.56
CA LEU A 178 -26.62 2.50 -83.96
C LEU A 178 -25.14 2.71 -83.61
N LEU A 179 -24.25 2.54 -84.58
CA LEU A 179 -22.81 2.76 -84.38
C LEU A 179 -22.54 4.23 -84.01
N PRO A 180 -21.58 4.51 -83.11
CA PRO A 180 -20.62 3.58 -82.47
C PRO A 180 -21.10 2.98 -81.13
N TYR A 181 -22.41 2.95 -80.85
CA TYR A 181 -22.91 2.28 -79.64
C TYR A 181 -22.54 0.80 -79.67
N ALA A 182 -21.96 0.28 -78.58
CA ALA A 182 -21.41 -1.07 -78.57
C ALA A 182 -22.49 -2.14 -78.80
N ALA A 183 -22.25 -3.07 -79.74
CA ALA A 183 -23.16 -4.19 -79.98
C ALA A 183 -23.32 -5.06 -78.73
N GLY A 184 -24.55 -5.48 -78.43
CA GLY A 184 -24.88 -6.23 -77.22
C GLY A 184 -25.00 -5.40 -75.94
N ARG A 185 -24.69 -4.10 -75.96
CA ARG A 185 -24.92 -3.22 -74.81
C ARG A 185 -26.42 -2.95 -74.64
N VAL A 186 -26.94 -3.23 -73.45
CA VAL A 186 -28.33 -2.91 -73.07
C VAL A 186 -28.54 -1.39 -73.09
N ILE A 187 -29.66 -0.95 -73.67
CA ILE A 187 -30.17 0.41 -73.57
C ILE A 187 -31.21 0.39 -72.46
N LYS A 188 -30.96 1.10 -71.36
CA LYS A 188 -31.87 1.23 -70.21
C LYS A 188 -32.94 2.29 -70.46
N VAL A 189 -33.99 2.29 -69.64
CA VAL A 189 -34.94 3.42 -69.60
C VAL A 189 -34.20 4.70 -69.20
N GLY A 190 -34.47 5.80 -69.90
CA GLY A 190 -33.79 7.08 -69.72
C GLY A 190 -32.68 7.33 -70.73
N PHE A 191 -31.69 8.14 -70.35
CA PHE A 191 -30.57 8.51 -71.20
C PHE A 191 -29.40 7.53 -71.03
N ASN A 192 -28.91 7.01 -72.15
CA ASN A 192 -27.81 6.07 -72.23
C ASN A 192 -26.65 6.78 -72.94
N PRO A 193 -25.68 7.35 -72.19
CA PRO A 193 -24.56 8.03 -72.81
C PRO A 193 -23.69 7.03 -73.58
N LEU A 194 -23.12 7.47 -74.70
CA LEU A 194 -22.20 6.65 -75.49
C LEU A 194 -21.02 6.18 -74.64
N TYR A 195 -20.44 7.09 -73.86
CA TYR A 195 -19.35 6.80 -72.93
C TYR A 195 -19.77 7.14 -71.50
N THR A 196 -19.45 6.26 -70.56
CA THR A 196 -19.72 6.41 -69.12
C THR A 196 -18.50 6.83 -68.32
N ALA A 197 -17.31 6.80 -68.94
CA ALA A 197 -16.05 7.25 -68.36
C ALA A 197 -15.19 7.89 -69.46
N ASP A 198 -14.35 8.85 -69.07
CA ASP A 198 -13.37 9.45 -69.97
C ASP A 198 -12.26 8.43 -70.30
N ASN A 199 -11.96 8.23 -71.58
CA ASN A 199 -10.87 7.37 -72.04
C ASN A 199 -10.31 7.86 -73.38
N GLY A 200 -9.22 8.64 -73.33
CA GLY A 200 -8.66 9.29 -74.52
C GLY A 200 -9.65 10.29 -75.12
N ASP A 201 -9.95 10.15 -76.40
CA ASP A 201 -10.92 10.99 -77.13
C ASP A 201 -12.38 10.66 -76.78
N ASN A 202 -12.64 9.54 -76.08
CA ASN A 202 -13.96 9.17 -75.61
C ASN A 202 -14.28 9.93 -74.32
N ILE A 203 -15.09 10.98 -74.41
CA ILE A 203 -15.49 11.78 -73.26
C ILE A 203 -16.85 11.32 -72.75
N ALA A 204 -16.96 11.07 -71.44
CA ALA A 204 -18.21 10.74 -70.79
C ALA A 204 -19.17 11.93 -70.85
N PHE A 205 -20.44 11.63 -71.09
CA PHE A 205 -21.46 12.67 -70.98
C PHE A 205 -21.64 13.08 -69.52
N ARG A 206 -21.51 14.37 -69.24
CA ARG A 206 -21.72 14.96 -67.91
C ARG A 206 -22.97 15.85 -67.93
N TRP A 207 -23.82 15.68 -66.93
CA TRP A 207 -24.92 16.60 -66.67
C TRP A 207 -24.51 17.58 -65.55
N ASN A 208 -24.21 18.82 -65.93
CA ASN A 208 -23.84 19.88 -64.99
C ASN A 208 -25.11 20.64 -64.54
N GLY A 209 -25.90 20.06 -63.65
CA GLY A 209 -27.12 20.66 -63.10
C GLY A 209 -27.42 20.22 -61.66
N ILE A 210 -28.54 20.66 -61.09
CA ILE A 210 -28.99 20.26 -59.76
C ILE A 210 -29.84 18.99 -59.88
N ALA A 211 -29.45 17.90 -59.19
CA ALA A 211 -30.26 16.69 -59.06
C ALA A 211 -31.01 16.70 -57.73
N SER A 212 -32.33 16.95 -57.75
CA SER A 212 -33.17 16.91 -56.54
C SER A 212 -33.51 15.48 -56.09
N THR A 213 -33.44 14.52 -57.02
CA THR A 213 -33.68 13.09 -56.76
C THR A 213 -32.64 12.27 -57.52
N ALA A 214 -31.94 11.37 -56.82
CA ALA A 214 -31.04 10.38 -57.40
C ALA A 214 -31.30 9.04 -56.71
N GLU A 215 -31.39 7.96 -57.49
CA GLU A 215 -31.61 6.62 -56.94
C GLU A 215 -30.34 6.11 -56.22
N ASN A 216 -29.19 6.28 -56.85
CA ASN A 216 -27.88 5.93 -56.31
C ASN A 216 -26.81 6.94 -56.74
N LEU A 217 -25.72 7.02 -55.97
CA LEU A 217 -24.48 7.68 -56.37
C LEU A 217 -23.46 6.62 -56.78
N VAL A 218 -22.75 6.81 -57.88
CA VAL A 218 -21.70 5.87 -58.32
C VAL A 218 -20.35 6.50 -58.05
N ASP A 219 -19.46 5.78 -57.36
CA ASP A 219 -18.10 6.25 -57.11
C ASP A 219 -17.21 6.17 -58.36
N ALA A 220 -15.97 6.64 -58.24
CA ALA A 220 -15.01 6.65 -59.35
C ALA A 220 -14.59 5.24 -59.83
N GLN A 221 -14.88 4.20 -59.04
CA GLN A 221 -14.61 2.80 -59.34
C GLN A 221 -15.84 2.09 -59.94
N GLY A 222 -16.97 2.79 -60.09
CA GLY A 222 -18.20 2.24 -60.65
C GLY A 222 -19.11 1.55 -59.63
N VAL A 223 -18.83 1.69 -58.32
CA VAL A 223 -19.65 1.09 -57.26
C VAL A 223 -20.84 2.00 -56.96
N SER A 224 -22.05 1.43 -57.05
CA SER A 224 -23.30 2.12 -56.76
C SER A 224 -23.57 2.11 -55.25
N VAL A 225 -23.73 3.30 -54.68
CA VAL A 225 -24.02 3.56 -53.26
C VAL A 225 -25.45 4.09 -53.14
N ALA A 226 -26.28 3.38 -52.38
CA ALA A 226 -27.66 3.77 -52.15
C ALA A 226 -27.75 4.75 -50.98
N SER A 227 -28.88 5.44 -50.87
CA SER A 227 -29.13 6.34 -49.74
C SER A 227 -29.01 5.64 -48.38
N THR A 228 -29.23 4.32 -48.31
CA THR A 228 -29.16 3.48 -47.09
C THR A 228 -27.74 3.26 -46.58
N ASP A 229 -26.73 3.49 -47.42
CA ASP A 229 -25.32 3.31 -47.06
C ASP A 229 -24.74 4.56 -46.36
N PHE A 230 -25.54 5.61 -46.18
CA PHE A 230 -25.15 6.85 -45.53
C PHE A 230 -25.70 6.96 -44.10
N VAL A 231 -24.89 7.55 -43.20
CA VAL A 231 -25.36 8.01 -41.89
C VAL A 231 -26.16 9.31 -42.08
N ARG A 232 -27.38 9.35 -41.58
CA ARG A 232 -28.36 10.44 -41.71
C ARG A 232 -28.77 10.94 -40.33
N ASN A 233 -29.18 12.20 -40.24
CA ASN A 233 -29.58 12.82 -38.98
C ASN A 233 -31.04 12.54 -38.58
N ASN A 234 -31.81 11.84 -39.42
CA ASN A 234 -33.26 11.73 -39.29
C ASN A 234 -33.80 10.38 -39.80
N GLU A 235 -33.10 9.28 -39.52
CA GLU A 235 -33.61 7.95 -39.87
C GLU A 235 -34.97 7.72 -39.24
N ARG A 236 -35.90 7.16 -40.02
CA ARG A 236 -37.25 6.88 -39.58
C ARG A 236 -37.65 5.46 -39.89
N ASP A 237 -38.37 4.84 -38.97
CA ASP A 237 -38.99 3.55 -39.22
C ASP A 237 -40.19 3.67 -40.17
N SER A 238 -40.83 2.54 -40.47
CA SER A 238 -42.04 2.48 -41.30
C SER A 238 -43.24 3.23 -40.69
N SER A 239 -43.19 3.59 -39.41
CA SER A 239 -44.19 4.41 -38.71
C SER A 239 -43.81 5.89 -38.67
N ASN A 240 -42.77 6.29 -39.42
CA ASN A 240 -42.26 7.65 -39.48
C ASN A 240 -41.74 8.18 -38.12
N VAL A 241 -41.37 7.29 -37.20
CA VAL A 241 -40.77 7.63 -35.90
C VAL A 241 -39.26 7.68 -36.06
N ILE A 242 -38.60 8.66 -35.44
CA ILE A 242 -37.13 8.74 -35.44
C ILE A 242 -36.60 7.50 -34.72
N VAL A 243 -35.71 6.78 -35.38
CA VAL A 243 -35.05 5.59 -34.84
C VAL A 243 -33.54 5.76 -34.87
N ASP A 244 -32.86 4.97 -34.04
CA ASP A 244 -31.41 4.91 -34.04
C ASP A 244 -30.90 4.37 -35.38
N GLN A 245 -29.81 4.94 -35.87
CA GLN A 245 -29.10 4.40 -37.02
C GLN A 245 -28.17 3.28 -36.62
N THR A 246 -28.22 2.19 -37.38
CA THR A 246 -27.34 1.03 -37.19
C THR A 246 -26.45 0.86 -38.40
N MET A 247 -25.14 0.70 -38.18
CA MET A 247 -24.17 0.36 -39.22
C MET A 247 -23.60 -1.03 -38.94
N ASP A 248 -23.57 -1.89 -39.95
CA ASP A 248 -22.88 -3.19 -39.86
C ASP A 248 -21.36 -3.04 -39.96
N GLY A 249 -20.88 -2.00 -40.67
CA GLY A 249 -19.47 -1.67 -40.81
C GLY A 249 -18.94 -0.76 -39.69
N GLY A 250 -17.64 -0.85 -39.39
CA GLY A 250 -17.00 0.03 -38.41
C GLY A 250 -16.87 1.48 -38.90
N LEU A 251 -17.14 2.46 -38.03
CA LEU A 251 -16.89 3.88 -38.30
C LEU A 251 -15.42 4.22 -38.05
N PHE A 252 -14.65 4.45 -39.11
CA PHE A 252 -13.28 4.97 -39.02
C PHE A 252 -13.24 6.47 -39.34
N VAL A 253 -13.03 7.29 -38.30
CA VAL A 253 -12.96 8.75 -38.46
C VAL A 253 -11.50 9.17 -38.68
N LYS A 254 -11.17 9.50 -39.93
CA LYS A 254 -9.87 10.10 -40.29
C LYS A 254 -9.89 11.59 -39.95
N GLY A 255 -9.19 12.00 -38.90
CA GLY A 255 -9.03 13.41 -38.52
C GLY A 255 -8.75 13.61 -37.03
N ASN A 256 -8.11 14.73 -36.71
CA ASN A 256 -7.79 15.17 -35.34
C ASN A 256 -9.02 15.48 -34.47
N THR A 257 -10.20 15.63 -35.07
CA THR A 257 -11.44 15.95 -34.34
C THR A 257 -12.22 14.73 -33.85
N GLY A 258 -11.96 13.52 -34.35
CA GLY A 258 -12.67 12.30 -33.92
C GLY A 258 -14.20 12.42 -33.89
N VAL A 259 -14.84 11.77 -32.92
CA VAL A 259 -16.30 11.78 -32.69
C VAL A 259 -16.64 12.73 -31.54
N LYS A 260 -17.61 13.64 -31.75
CA LYS A 260 -18.11 14.56 -30.71
C LYS A 260 -19.52 14.17 -30.28
N VAL A 261 -19.80 14.24 -28.99
CA VAL A 261 -21.13 14.10 -28.40
C VAL A 261 -21.58 15.44 -27.83
N GLY A 262 -22.81 15.84 -28.15
CA GLY A 262 -23.34 17.15 -27.82
C GLY A 262 -24.85 17.13 -27.58
N PHE A 263 -25.37 18.23 -27.06
CA PHE A 263 -26.80 18.50 -26.95
C PHE A 263 -27.08 19.92 -27.45
N GLY A 264 -27.98 20.05 -28.42
CA GLY A 264 -28.13 21.29 -29.20
C GLY A 264 -26.85 21.63 -29.96
N ASP A 265 -26.43 22.89 -29.90
CA ASP A 265 -25.20 23.37 -30.58
C ASP A 265 -23.93 23.20 -29.73
N THR A 266 -24.05 22.65 -28.51
CA THR A 266 -22.92 22.51 -27.57
C THR A 266 -22.37 21.09 -27.56
N ALA A 267 -21.07 20.94 -27.80
CA ALA A 267 -20.37 19.68 -27.63
C ALA A 267 -19.87 19.55 -26.17
N TYR A 268 -20.10 18.40 -25.55
CA TYR A 268 -19.71 18.11 -24.16
C TYR A 268 -18.54 17.14 -24.06
N GLY A 269 -18.46 16.17 -24.98
CA GLY A 269 -17.42 15.15 -25.00
C GLY A 269 -16.86 14.92 -26.40
N GLN A 270 -15.59 14.54 -26.49
CA GLN A 270 -14.93 14.22 -27.76
C GLN A 270 -14.02 13.00 -27.62
N PHE A 271 -14.27 11.97 -28.42
CA PHE A 271 -13.38 10.81 -28.55
C PHE A 271 -12.49 10.98 -29.78
N LYS A 272 -11.18 11.13 -29.58
CA LYS A 272 -10.21 11.40 -30.66
C LYS A 272 -8.84 10.82 -30.36
N THR A 273 -7.94 10.91 -31.33
CA THR A 273 -6.50 10.80 -31.12
C THR A 273 -5.87 12.19 -31.11
N THR A 274 -4.92 12.40 -30.20
CA THR A 274 -4.11 13.63 -30.15
C THR A 274 -3.04 13.62 -31.24
N GLU A 275 -2.75 14.78 -31.82
CA GLU A 275 -1.86 14.90 -32.98
C GLU A 275 -0.39 14.57 -32.65
N THR A 276 0.05 14.87 -31.43
CA THR A 276 1.48 14.83 -31.06
C THR A 276 1.97 13.44 -30.69
N ASP A 277 1.16 12.65 -29.98
CA ASP A 277 1.55 11.34 -29.42
C ASP A 277 0.60 10.20 -29.82
N THR A 278 -0.38 10.48 -30.69
CA THR A 278 -1.41 9.51 -31.14
C THR A 278 -2.22 8.89 -29.99
N LYS A 279 -2.24 9.53 -28.82
CA LYS A 279 -2.96 9.03 -27.65
C LYS A 279 -4.47 9.12 -27.89
N THR A 280 -5.15 8.01 -27.68
CA THR A 280 -6.61 7.96 -27.65
C THR A 280 -7.13 8.63 -26.39
N VAL A 281 -7.97 9.64 -26.53
CA VAL A 281 -8.51 10.44 -25.42
C VAL A 281 -10.02 10.58 -25.51
N ILE A 282 -10.64 10.79 -24.34
CA ILE A 282 -11.99 11.32 -24.19
C ILE A 282 -11.84 12.70 -23.54
N ASP A 283 -12.00 13.76 -24.32
CA ASP A 283 -11.92 15.12 -23.83
C ASP A 283 -13.29 15.60 -23.34
N ILE A 284 -13.31 16.24 -22.18
CA ILE A 284 -14.47 16.98 -21.67
C ILE A 284 -14.27 18.44 -22.09
N LEU A 285 -15.12 18.91 -23.00
CA LEU A 285 -14.87 20.15 -23.74
C LEU A 285 -15.26 21.43 -22.98
N ASN A 286 -16.09 21.30 -21.94
CA ASN A 286 -16.59 22.42 -21.15
C ASN A 286 -16.15 22.29 -19.69
N GLN A 287 -15.87 23.43 -19.06
CA GLN A 287 -15.47 23.47 -17.65
C GLN A 287 -16.61 23.01 -16.74
N ASN A 288 -16.24 22.36 -15.63
CA ASN A 288 -17.14 21.91 -14.56
C ASN A 288 -18.28 21.00 -15.02
N GLN A 289 -18.08 20.26 -16.12
CA GLN A 289 -19.03 19.25 -16.56
C GLN A 289 -18.65 17.89 -15.99
N PRO A 290 -19.53 17.24 -15.22
CA PRO A 290 -19.27 15.89 -14.75
C PRO A 290 -19.24 14.93 -15.94
N PHE A 291 -18.33 13.95 -15.90
CA PHE A 291 -18.31 12.84 -16.84
C PHE A 291 -18.51 11.54 -16.08
N ALA A 292 -19.35 10.66 -16.61
CA ALA A 292 -19.59 9.36 -15.99
C ALA A 292 -19.74 8.24 -17.01
N ILE A 293 -19.20 7.07 -16.66
CA ILE A 293 -19.56 5.80 -17.29
C ILE A 293 -20.60 5.14 -16.41
N ARG A 294 -21.81 4.98 -16.95
CA ARG A 294 -22.97 4.48 -16.20
C ARG A 294 -23.24 3.02 -16.51
N ARG A 295 -23.82 2.31 -15.55
CA ARG A 295 -24.42 0.99 -15.76
C ARG A 295 -25.92 1.06 -15.49
N LYS A 296 -26.65 0.19 -16.19
CA LYS A 296 -28.06 -0.05 -15.92
C LYS A 296 -28.20 -0.98 -14.71
N VAL A 297 -28.95 -0.55 -13.70
CA VAL A 297 -29.35 -1.37 -12.55
C VAL A 297 -30.88 -1.27 -12.43
N GLY A 298 -31.58 -2.34 -12.81
CA GLY A 298 -33.04 -2.30 -12.97
C GLY A 298 -33.46 -1.29 -14.05
N SER A 299 -34.30 -0.33 -13.66
CA SER A 299 -34.75 0.77 -14.53
C SER A 299 -33.85 2.01 -14.49
N ASN A 300 -32.87 2.07 -13.58
CA ASN A 300 -32.03 3.25 -13.36
C ASN A 300 -30.67 3.12 -14.05
N GLN A 301 -30.10 4.26 -14.45
CA GLN A 301 -28.69 4.39 -14.84
C GLN A 301 -27.93 4.96 -13.65
N LEU A 302 -26.98 4.20 -13.11
CA LEU A 302 -26.14 4.60 -11.99
C LEU A 302 -24.68 4.74 -12.43
N ASP A 303 -23.97 5.69 -11.84
CA ASP A 303 -22.56 5.94 -12.16
C ASP A 303 -21.70 4.76 -11.68
N GLY A 304 -20.96 4.17 -12.61
CA GLY A 304 -19.93 3.18 -12.34
C GLY A 304 -18.58 3.84 -12.12
N LEU A 305 -18.23 4.76 -13.02
CA LEU A 305 -17.08 5.65 -12.90
C LEU A 305 -17.56 7.08 -13.03
N THR A 306 -17.06 7.96 -12.17
CA THR A 306 -17.41 9.38 -12.15
C THR A 306 -16.14 10.20 -12.13
N PHE A 307 -16.07 11.25 -12.95
CA PHE A 307 -15.04 12.26 -12.88
C PHE A 307 -15.69 13.62 -12.59
N ASP A 308 -15.45 14.11 -11.38
CA ASP A 308 -15.78 15.47 -10.97
C ASP A 308 -14.68 16.41 -11.46
N THR A 309 -14.94 17.02 -12.62
CA THR A 309 -14.01 17.94 -13.27
C THR A 309 -13.82 19.25 -12.52
N LEU A 310 -14.74 19.63 -11.61
CA LEU A 310 -14.64 20.85 -10.83
C LEU A 310 -13.57 20.71 -9.74
N ASN A 311 -13.56 19.58 -9.03
CA ASN A 311 -12.65 19.33 -7.92
C ASN A 311 -11.49 18.38 -8.27
N GLY A 312 -11.45 17.84 -9.49
CA GLY A 312 -10.42 16.90 -9.94
C GLY A 312 -10.50 15.53 -9.26
N ARG A 313 -11.71 15.08 -8.89
CA ARG A 313 -11.92 13.85 -8.12
C ARG A 313 -12.45 12.71 -8.99
N PHE A 314 -12.01 11.50 -8.70
CA PHE A 314 -12.42 10.29 -9.39
C PHE A 314 -13.18 9.36 -8.44
N GLY A 315 -14.41 9.02 -8.82
CA GLY A 315 -15.28 8.11 -8.10
C GLY A 315 -15.40 6.75 -8.79
N ILE A 316 -15.29 5.67 -8.02
CA ILE A 316 -15.62 4.30 -8.48
C ILE A 316 -16.82 3.81 -7.67
N PHE A 317 -17.94 3.60 -8.34
CA PHE A 317 -19.27 3.38 -7.73
C PHE A 317 -19.65 4.47 -6.73
N GLN A 318 -19.08 5.66 -6.90
CA GLN A 318 -19.31 6.85 -6.10
C GLN A 318 -19.67 8.00 -7.05
N SER A 319 -20.93 8.45 -7.02
CA SER A 319 -21.43 9.52 -7.89
C SER A 319 -20.99 10.91 -7.42
N THR A 320 -20.64 11.06 -6.15
CA THR A 320 -20.22 12.34 -5.54
C THR A 320 -18.95 12.12 -4.73
N PRO A 321 -17.78 11.97 -5.38
CA PRO A 321 -16.53 11.70 -4.67
C PRO A 321 -16.15 12.86 -3.72
N THR A 322 -15.81 12.51 -2.49
CA THR A 322 -15.47 13.46 -1.42
C THR A 322 -13.97 13.69 -1.25
N VAL A 323 -13.16 12.77 -1.78
CA VAL A 323 -11.69 12.78 -1.82
C VAL A 323 -11.20 12.53 -3.26
N GLU A 324 -9.90 12.69 -3.54
CA GLU A 324 -9.33 12.59 -4.89
C GLU A 324 -9.62 11.25 -5.57
N LEU A 325 -9.53 10.14 -4.84
CA LEU A 325 -9.96 8.83 -5.27
C LEU A 325 -10.93 8.26 -4.23
N ASP A 326 -12.22 8.22 -4.57
CA ASP A 326 -13.28 7.76 -3.68
C ASP A 326 -13.93 6.50 -4.24
N VAL A 327 -13.83 5.39 -3.51
CA VAL A 327 -14.27 4.07 -3.96
C VAL A 327 -15.31 3.53 -3.00
N THR A 328 -16.55 3.36 -3.48
CA THR A 328 -17.60 2.69 -2.73
C THR A 328 -17.56 1.19 -3.01
N GLY A 329 -17.05 0.41 -2.06
CA GLY A 329 -17.02 -1.05 -2.13
C GLY A 329 -15.71 -1.65 -1.63
N ALA A 330 -15.52 -2.95 -1.88
CA ALA A 330 -14.29 -3.65 -1.52
C ALA A 330 -13.23 -3.53 -2.64
N ALA A 331 -11.97 -3.31 -2.25
CA ALA A 331 -10.82 -3.37 -3.15
C ALA A 331 -10.03 -4.66 -2.93
N ARG A 332 -9.56 -5.29 -4.01
CA ARG A 332 -8.64 -6.43 -3.98
C ARG A 332 -7.46 -6.15 -4.91
N PHE A 333 -6.25 -6.15 -4.36
CA PHE A 333 -5.01 -5.99 -5.10
C PHE A 333 -4.30 -7.34 -5.15
N THR A 334 -4.04 -7.86 -6.36
CA THR A 334 -3.33 -9.15 -6.57
C THR A 334 -1.81 -8.97 -6.70
N GLY A 335 -1.35 -7.74 -6.90
CA GLY A 335 0.06 -7.35 -6.88
C GLY A 335 0.40 -6.56 -5.61
N ASN A 336 1.59 -5.94 -5.62
CA ASN A 336 2.06 -5.11 -4.52
C ASN A 336 1.34 -3.76 -4.51
N VAL A 337 1.04 -3.26 -3.30
CA VAL A 337 0.55 -1.89 -3.08
C VAL A 337 1.66 -1.13 -2.36
N SER A 338 2.08 0.01 -2.93
CA SER A 338 3.00 0.96 -2.29
C SER A 338 2.23 2.22 -1.95
N ILE A 339 2.32 2.67 -0.69
CA ILE A 339 1.64 3.87 -0.19
C ILE A 339 2.73 4.76 0.41
N GLU A 340 2.97 5.92 -0.21
CA GLU A 340 3.96 6.89 0.26
C GLU A 340 3.41 7.82 1.33
N GLY A 341 2.08 7.97 1.38
CA GLY A 341 1.37 8.74 2.41
C GLY A 341 1.02 7.90 3.64
N ASN A 342 0.17 8.47 4.49
CA ASN A 342 -0.34 7.79 5.68
C ASN A 342 -1.41 6.75 5.33
N ILE A 343 -1.51 5.72 6.17
CA ILE A 343 -2.59 4.71 6.09
C ILE A 343 -3.50 4.91 7.30
N THR A 344 -4.79 5.09 7.06
CA THR A 344 -5.83 5.09 8.09
C THR A 344 -6.83 3.97 7.80
N VAL A 345 -7.06 3.10 8.77
CA VAL A 345 -8.02 1.98 8.67
C VAL A 345 -9.09 2.18 9.72
N ALA A 346 -10.28 2.64 9.32
CA ALA A 346 -11.41 2.89 10.22
C ALA A 346 -12.30 1.65 10.48
N GLY A 347 -11.89 0.48 10.00
CA GLY A 347 -12.58 -0.79 10.26
C GLY A 347 -12.30 -1.34 11.66
N SER A 348 -12.99 -2.42 12.04
CA SER A 348 -12.81 -3.06 13.35
C SER A 348 -11.58 -3.96 13.46
N SER A 349 -10.96 -4.34 12.34
CA SER A 349 -9.77 -5.21 12.32
C SER A 349 -8.82 -4.91 11.17
N THR A 350 -7.53 -5.17 11.40
CA THR A 350 -6.48 -5.21 10.38
C THR A 350 -5.81 -6.58 10.48
N VAL A 351 -5.77 -7.32 9.37
CA VAL A 351 -5.16 -8.66 9.28
C VAL A 351 -4.02 -8.62 8.28
N ILE A 352 -2.81 -8.99 8.71
CA ILE A 352 -1.59 -8.98 7.89
C ILE A 352 -1.05 -10.41 7.80
N GLU A 353 -1.39 -11.10 6.72
CA GLU A 353 -0.89 -12.44 6.40
C GLU A 353 0.45 -12.32 5.66
N SER A 354 1.54 -12.11 6.41
CA SER A 354 2.88 -11.96 5.84
C SER A 354 3.94 -12.69 6.67
N ALA A 355 5.02 -13.11 6.02
CA ALA A 355 6.16 -13.71 6.73
C ALA A 355 6.96 -12.69 7.55
N THR A 356 6.89 -11.40 7.18
CA THR A 356 7.66 -10.33 7.83
C THR A 356 6.84 -9.05 7.92
N PHE A 357 6.68 -8.52 9.13
CA PHE A 357 6.20 -7.17 9.40
C PHE A 357 7.36 -6.30 9.88
N ARG A 358 7.64 -5.19 9.17
CA ARG A 358 8.74 -4.26 9.50
C ARG A 358 8.15 -2.88 9.74
N VAL A 359 8.44 -2.31 10.90
CA VAL A 359 8.03 -0.96 11.31
C VAL A 359 9.29 -0.20 11.67
N GLN A 360 9.45 1.02 11.15
CA GLN A 360 10.59 1.88 11.48
C GLN A 360 10.29 2.84 12.63
N ASP A 361 9.00 3.05 12.93
CA ASP A 361 8.57 3.97 13.98
C ASP A 361 9.16 3.58 15.35
N PRO A 362 9.68 4.55 16.13
CA PRO A 362 10.23 4.28 17.45
C PRO A 362 9.21 3.73 18.47
N GLN A 363 7.91 3.96 18.24
CA GLN A 363 6.84 3.60 19.16
C GLN A 363 5.62 3.04 18.42
N ILE A 364 4.95 2.09 19.08
CA ILE A 364 3.63 1.58 18.71
C ILE A 364 2.70 1.95 19.86
N GLN A 365 1.65 2.73 19.57
CA GLN A 365 0.64 3.11 20.55
C GLN A 365 -0.60 2.23 20.42
N LEU A 366 -1.14 1.79 21.55
CA LEU A 366 -2.34 0.95 21.64
C LEU A 366 -3.31 1.62 22.62
N GLY A 367 -4.61 1.35 22.48
CA GLY A 367 -5.63 1.86 23.42
C GLY A 367 -5.99 3.34 23.23
N ILE A 368 -6.06 3.79 21.98
CA ILE A 368 -6.43 5.16 21.59
C ILE A 368 -7.61 5.10 20.61
N THR A 369 -8.57 6.01 20.73
CA THR A 369 -9.72 6.15 19.82
C THR A 369 -9.37 6.93 18.54
N ASP A 370 -10.30 7.02 17.60
CA ASP A 370 -10.14 7.71 16.31
C ASP A 370 -9.94 9.23 16.43
N ASP A 371 -10.43 9.85 17.49
CA ASP A 371 -10.18 11.25 17.85
C ASP A 371 -8.89 11.46 18.68
N SER A 372 -8.05 10.43 18.78
CA SER A 372 -6.80 10.42 19.56
C SER A 372 -6.97 10.50 21.08
N THR A 373 -8.15 10.20 21.63
CA THR A 373 -8.32 10.10 23.09
C THR A 373 -7.75 8.79 23.62
N GLU A 374 -6.98 8.87 24.71
CA GLU A 374 -6.43 7.69 25.40
C GLU A 374 -7.52 7.02 26.26
N LEU A 375 -7.57 5.69 26.24
CA LEU A 375 -8.50 4.90 27.06
C LEU A 375 -7.99 4.78 28.51
N ASP A 376 -8.91 4.58 29.46
CA ASP A 376 -8.57 4.28 30.85
C ASP A 376 -8.09 2.83 31.04
N ASP A 377 -7.57 2.49 32.24
CA ASP A 377 -7.05 1.14 32.55
C ASP A 377 -8.08 0.02 32.32
N ALA A 378 -9.38 0.34 32.43
CA ALA A 378 -10.46 -0.60 32.14
C ALA A 378 -10.66 -0.79 30.62
N GLY A 379 -10.58 0.28 29.84
CA GLY A 379 -10.68 0.25 28.38
C GLY A 379 -9.49 -0.42 27.69
N VAL A 380 -8.31 -0.44 28.33
CA VAL A 380 -7.11 -1.12 27.81
C VAL A 380 -6.83 -2.49 28.44
N ASP A 381 -7.73 -3.02 29.28
CA ASP A 381 -7.56 -4.34 29.91
C ASP A 381 -7.44 -5.44 28.85
N GLY A 382 -6.39 -6.26 28.95
CA GLY A 382 -6.04 -7.27 27.93
C GLY A 382 -5.22 -6.72 26.75
N GLY A 383 -4.91 -5.42 26.71
CA GLY A 383 -4.00 -4.82 25.73
C GLY A 383 -2.56 -5.32 25.89
N GLY A 384 -1.87 -5.56 24.77
CA GLY A 384 -0.48 -6.01 24.78
C GLY A 384 -0.14 -6.89 23.58
N PHE A 385 0.78 -7.84 23.79
CA PHE A 385 1.27 -8.74 22.75
C PHE A 385 0.84 -10.18 23.04
N VAL A 386 0.30 -10.84 22.01
CA VAL A 386 -0.12 -12.24 22.05
C VAL A 386 0.50 -12.98 20.88
N ILE A 387 1.27 -14.02 21.17
CA ILE A 387 1.83 -14.92 20.17
C ILE A 387 1.06 -16.23 20.23
N ASN A 388 0.26 -16.49 19.20
CA ASN A 388 -0.56 -17.69 19.12
C ASN A 388 0.29 -18.93 18.82
N SER A 389 0.00 -20.04 19.50
CA SER A 389 0.59 -21.35 19.22
C SER A 389 -0.39 -22.48 19.57
N LEU A 390 -0.21 -23.66 18.98
CA LEU A 390 -1.02 -24.84 19.31
C LEU A 390 -0.83 -25.33 20.75
N ASN A 391 0.25 -24.91 21.42
CA ASN A 391 0.60 -25.30 22.79
C ASN A 391 0.30 -24.17 23.80
N GLY A 392 -0.74 -23.37 23.53
CA GLY A 392 -1.10 -22.18 24.30
C GLY A 392 -0.36 -20.93 23.85
N SER A 393 -1.03 -19.78 23.95
CA SER A 393 -0.49 -18.48 23.57
C SER A 393 0.63 -18.02 24.50
N LYS A 394 1.50 -17.14 24.00
CA LYS A 394 2.49 -16.43 24.81
C LYS A 394 2.01 -14.99 24.93
N ASP A 395 1.63 -14.63 26.15
CA ASP A 395 0.94 -13.37 26.41
C ASP A 395 1.86 -12.48 27.25
N PHE A 396 2.00 -11.24 26.83
CA PHE A 396 2.51 -10.15 27.65
C PHE A 396 1.48 -9.02 27.59
N ILE A 397 0.58 -9.01 28.56
CA ILE A 397 -0.64 -8.20 28.53
C ILE A 397 -0.81 -7.38 29.81
N TRP A 398 -1.37 -6.18 29.67
CA TRP A 398 -1.83 -5.36 30.78
C TRP A 398 -3.05 -6.01 31.43
N ARG A 399 -3.05 -6.04 32.77
CA ARG A 399 -4.20 -6.49 33.56
C ARG A 399 -4.59 -5.43 34.56
N ASN A 400 -5.78 -4.86 34.38
CA ASN A 400 -6.34 -3.84 35.26
C ASN A 400 -6.50 -4.36 36.70
N SER A 401 -6.99 -5.61 36.85
CA SER A 401 -7.20 -6.23 38.17
C SER A 401 -5.95 -6.32 39.05
N THR A 402 -4.76 -6.40 38.45
CA THR A 402 -3.48 -6.45 39.17
C THR A 402 -2.66 -5.17 39.01
N GLY A 403 -3.04 -4.25 38.12
CA GLY A 403 -2.29 -3.04 37.80
C GLY A 403 -0.90 -3.31 37.20
N ASN A 404 -0.74 -4.41 36.46
CA ASN A 404 0.57 -4.85 35.98
C ASN A 404 0.53 -5.44 34.57
N PHE A 405 1.62 -5.24 33.82
CA PHE A 405 1.94 -6.13 32.71
C PHE A 405 2.29 -7.51 33.24
N THR A 406 1.59 -8.53 32.74
CA THR A 406 1.79 -9.90 33.17
C THR A 406 2.18 -10.78 31.99
N SER A 407 3.32 -11.45 32.13
CA SER A 407 3.72 -12.52 31.23
C SER A 407 3.09 -13.84 31.67
N ASN A 408 2.51 -14.61 30.74
CA ASN A 408 2.16 -16.01 30.99
C ASN A 408 3.35 -16.98 30.77
N GLN A 409 4.48 -16.46 30.28
CA GLN A 409 5.75 -17.17 30.10
C GLN A 409 6.83 -16.65 31.06
N ASN A 410 7.91 -17.42 31.20
CA ASN A 410 9.11 -16.97 31.89
C ASN A 410 9.80 -15.84 31.10
N ILE A 411 10.42 -14.89 31.81
CA ILE A 411 11.25 -13.84 31.22
C ILE A 411 12.72 -14.22 31.40
N ASP A 412 13.37 -14.55 30.30
CA ASP A 412 14.81 -14.78 30.24
C ASP A 412 15.53 -13.52 29.73
N LEU A 413 16.77 -13.34 30.16
CA LEU A 413 17.62 -12.21 29.77
C LEU A 413 18.97 -12.73 29.27
N GLU A 414 19.46 -12.18 28.16
CA GLU A 414 20.78 -12.53 27.63
C GLU A 414 21.92 -12.27 28.63
N LEU A 415 23.05 -12.96 28.44
CA LEU A 415 24.24 -12.79 29.27
C LEU A 415 24.66 -11.31 29.37
N GLY A 416 24.92 -10.85 30.59
CA GLY A 416 25.30 -9.46 30.86
C GLY A 416 24.11 -8.49 31.00
N LYS A 417 22.87 -8.95 30.78
CA LYS A 417 21.65 -8.20 31.10
C LYS A 417 21.19 -8.48 32.54
N SER A 418 20.28 -7.64 33.03
CA SER A 418 19.80 -7.67 34.41
C SER A 418 18.40 -7.06 34.49
N PHE A 419 17.59 -7.53 35.44
CA PHE A 419 16.39 -6.80 35.83
C PHE A 419 16.79 -5.53 36.57
N ARG A 420 16.21 -4.39 36.17
CA ARG A 420 16.56 -3.07 36.68
C ARG A 420 15.33 -2.25 37.04
N ILE A 421 15.48 -1.41 38.06
CA ILE A 421 14.52 -0.34 38.42
C ILE A 421 15.31 0.95 38.51
N SER A 422 14.85 2.03 37.87
CA SER A 422 15.52 3.34 37.88
C SER A 422 17.03 3.25 37.55
N ASN A 423 17.37 2.41 36.55
CA ASN A 423 18.75 2.12 36.12
C ASN A 423 19.66 1.43 37.17
N ALA A 424 19.11 0.94 38.29
CA ALA A 424 19.82 0.13 39.27
C ALA A 424 19.53 -1.36 39.06
N ASN A 425 20.56 -2.21 39.17
CA ASN A 425 20.38 -3.67 39.15
C ASN A 425 19.52 -4.11 40.35
N VAL A 426 18.51 -4.92 40.09
CA VAL A 426 17.70 -5.62 41.11
C VAL A 426 18.12 -7.08 41.17
N LEU A 427 18.18 -7.74 40.01
CA LEU A 427 18.59 -9.13 39.88
C LEU A 427 19.49 -9.30 38.65
N THR A 428 20.59 -10.02 38.85
CA THR A 428 21.49 -10.49 37.79
C THR A 428 21.55 -12.01 37.82
N ALA A 429 22.28 -12.63 36.88
CA ALA A 429 22.46 -14.07 36.85
C ALA A 429 23.12 -14.65 38.12
N THR A 430 23.86 -13.86 38.90
CA THR A 430 24.68 -14.38 40.03
C THR A 430 24.53 -13.61 41.34
N THR A 431 23.86 -12.46 41.35
CA THR A 431 23.70 -11.65 42.56
C THR A 431 22.38 -10.91 42.61
N LEU A 432 21.88 -10.69 43.84
CA LEU A 432 20.95 -9.62 44.16
C LEU A 432 21.68 -8.28 44.04
N GLY A 433 21.00 -7.26 43.53
CA GLY A 433 21.56 -5.93 43.38
C GLY A 433 21.70 -5.19 44.70
N SER A 434 22.70 -4.32 44.82
CA SER A 434 22.96 -3.52 46.03
C SER A 434 21.84 -2.53 46.38
N GLY A 435 20.92 -2.25 45.45
CA GLY A 435 19.72 -1.47 45.72
C GLY A 435 18.67 -2.21 46.56
N VAL A 436 18.80 -3.53 46.73
CA VAL A 436 17.93 -4.34 47.60
C VAL A 436 18.41 -4.21 49.05
N VAL A 437 17.97 -3.14 49.73
CA VAL A 437 18.35 -2.87 51.13
C VAL A 437 17.51 -3.66 52.13
N ASN A 438 16.21 -3.77 51.86
CA ASN A 438 15.28 -4.56 52.66
C ASN A 438 14.94 -5.84 51.90
N SER A 439 15.13 -6.99 52.54
CA SER A 439 14.74 -8.29 52.00
C SER A 439 14.14 -9.15 53.12
N SER A 440 13.29 -10.11 52.74
CA SER A 440 12.64 -11.05 53.65
C SER A 440 13.02 -12.49 53.28
N LEU A 441 14.30 -12.72 53.01
CA LEU A 441 14.82 -14.05 52.65
C LEU A 441 14.66 -15.00 53.84
N GLN A 442 13.87 -16.06 53.67
CA GLN A 442 13.66 -17.07 54.71
C GLN A 442 14.62 -18.25 54.59
N ASN A 443 14.98 -18.61 53.36
CA ASN A 443 15.92 -19.68 53.06
C ASN A 443 16.97 -19.16 52.08
N VAL A 444 18.23 -19.38 52.42
CA VAL A 444 19.39 -19.11 51.58
C VAL A 444 20.22 -20.38 51.49
N GLY A 445 21.01 -20.51 50.43
CA GLY A 445 21.95 -21.61 50.28
C GLY A 445 23.13 -21.52 51.27
N THR A 446 24.23 -22.18 50.93
CA THR A 446 25.46 -22.06 51.69
C THR A 446 26.08 -20.68 51.48
N LEU A 447 26.29 -19.95 52.58
CA LEU A 447 27.03 -18.69 52.57
C LEU A 447 28.49 -18.98 52.89
N THR A 448 29.41 -18.58 52.00
CA THR A 448 30.85 -18.68 52.26
C THR A 448 31.31 -17.72 53.36
N SER A 449 30.66 -16.57 53.47
CA SER A 449 30.91 -15.57 54.51
C SER A 449 29.62 -14.84 54.85
N VAL A 450 29.46 -14.51 56.13
CA VAL A 450 28.37 -13.66 56.62
C VAL A 450 28.98 -12.53 57.43
N THR A 451 28.62 -11.29 57.11
CA THR A 451 28.92 -10.11 57.92
C THR A 451 27.61 -9.49 58.34
N VAL A 452 27.38 -9.35 59.64
CA VAL A 452 26.21 -8.69 60.21
C VAL A 452 26.73 -7.48 60.97
N SER A 453 26.26 -6.29 60.63
CA SER A 453 26.69 -5.05 61.29
C SER A 453 26.02 -4.81 62.64
N GLY A 454 24.91 -5.50 62.91
CA GLY A 454 24.17 -5.47 64.17
C GLY A 454 24.02 -6.87 64.77
N ASP A 455 22.91 -7.09 65.48
CA ASP A 455 22.68 -8.35 66.17
C ASP A 455 22.26 -9.47 65.20
N ALA A 456 22.85 -10.65 65.40
CA ALA A 456 22.47 -11.86 64.69
C ALA A 456 21.72 -12.81 65.63
N ALA A 457 20.45 -13.07 65.34
CA ALA A 457 19.69 -14.14 66.01
C ALA A 457 19.97 -15.47 65.30
N VAL A 458 20.91 -16.24 65.84
CA VAL A 458 21.24 -17.58 65.35
C VAL A 458 20.77 -18.62 66.36
N GLY A 459 20.35 -19.80 65.86
CA GLY A 459 19.98 -20.93 66.71
C GLY A 459 21.20 -21.53 67.42
N SER A 460 21.72 -22.63 66.89
CA SER A 460 22.99 -23.21 67.34
C SER A 460 24.14 -22.79 66.41
N ILE A 461 25.32 -22.59 67.00
CA ILE A 461 26.58 -22.42 66.26
C ILE A 461 27.33 -23.73 66.34
N SER A 462 27.64 -24.33 65.19
CA SER A 462 28.48 -25.52 65.08
C SER A 462 29.62 -25.21 64.10
N SER A 463 30.86 -25.49 64.50
CA SER A 463 32.05 -25.27 63.71
C SER A 463 32.77 -26.60 63.50
N PRO A 464 33.16 -26.97 62.26
CA PRO A 464 33.98 -28.16 62.01
C PRO A 464 35.38 -28.08 62.64
N GLY A 465 35.88 -26.86 62.87
CA GLY A 465 37.13 -26.60 63.57
C GLY A 465 36.90 -25.81 64.86
N ALA A 466 37.97 -25.24 65.44
CA ALA A 466 37.86 -24.39 66.61
C ALA A 466 36.91 -23.20 66.35
N LEU A 467 35.93 -23.01 67.23
CA LEU A 467 35.09 -21.82 67.21
C LEU A 467 35.91 -20.65 67.76
N ASN A 468 36.27 -19.70 66.90
CA ASN A 468 37.01 -18.50 67.31
C ASN A 468 36.02 -17.36 67.62
N ILE A 469 36.00 -16.92 68.88
CA ILE A 469 35.19 -15.79 69.33
C ILE A 469 36.17 -14.66 69.67
N SER A 470 36.24 -13.66 68.79
CA SER A 470 37.07 -12.47 68.98
C SER A 470 36.18 -11.28 69.30
N SER A 471 36.41 -10.66 70.45
CA SER A 471 35.70 -9.46 70.90
C SER A 471 36.71 -8.44 71.43
N THR A 472 36.44 -7.15 71.21
CA THR A 472 37.21 -6.05 71.82
C THR A 472 36.76 -5.74 73.25
N GLY A 473 35.64 -6.32 73.69
CA GLY A 473 35.13 -6.26 75.06
C GLY A 473 34.74 -7.64 75.58
N ASP A 474 34.02 -7.66 76.69
CA ASP A 474 33.63 -8.92 77.36
C ASP A 474 32.68 -9.79 76.51
N ILE A 475 32.81 -11.10 76.67
CA ILE A 475 31.84 -12.07 76.13
C ILE A 475 30.75 -12.30 77.19
N THR A 476 29.56 -11.76 76.96
CA THR A 476 28.42 -11.91 77.88
C THR A 476 27.55 -13.12 77.55
N ILE A 477 27.26 -13.97 78.54
CA ILE A 477 26.46 -15.22 78.37
C ILE A 477 25.11 -15.15 79.12
N ASN A 478 24.65 -13.95 79.51
CA ASN A 478 23.35 -13.70 80.15
C ASN A 478 22.97 -14.70 81.27
N THR A 479 23.91 -14.99 82.18
CA THR A 479 23.74 -15.90 83.32
C THR A 479 23.35 -17.33 82.93
N GLN A 480 23.67 -17.77 81.71
CA GLN A 480 23.45 -19.14 81.25
C GLN A 480 24.62 -20.06 81.62
N LYS A 481 24.35 -21.37 81.66
CA LYS A 481 25.39 -22.39 81.89
C LYS A 481 26.21 -22.59 80.62
N ILE A 482 27.53 -22.66 80.77
CA ILE A 482 28.44 -23.18 79.73
C ILE A 482 28.74 -24.63 80.10
N THR A 483 28.29 -25.58 79.29
CA THR A 483 28.49 -27.03 79.50
C THR A 483 29.45 -27.59 78.45
N GLY A 484 30.03 -28.76 78.71
CA GLY A 484 30.99 -29.39 77.79
C GLY A 484 32.39 -28.79 77.81
N VAL A 485 32.70 -27.89 78.76
CA VAL A 485 34.04 -27.32 78.93
C VAL A 485 35.01 -28.39 79.48
N ALA A 486 36.08 -28.67 78.75
CA ALA A 486 37.14 -29.57 79.17
C ALA A 486 37.89 -29.05 80.42
N ALA A 487 38.61 -29.92 81.14
CA ALA A 487 39.44 -29.47 82.25
C ALA A 487 40.57 -28.58 81.72
N PRO A 488 40.85 -27.42 82.35
CA PRO A 488 41.88 -26.50 81.89
C PRO A 488 43.27 -27.13 81.97
N THR A 489 44.12 -26.83 81.00
CA THR A 489 45.55 -27.22 80.97
C THR A 489 46.47 -26.00 80.98
N GLY A 490 46.04 -24.89 80.38
CA GLY A 490 46.70 -23.59 80.39
C GLY A 490 46.09 -22.62 81.41
N ALA A 491 46.87 -21.60 81.79
CA ALA A 491 46.44 -20.59 82.76
C ALA A 491 45.32 -19.66 82.26
N THR A 492 45.09 -19.60 80.94
CA THR A 492 44.05 -18.77 80.29
C THR A 492 42.82 -19.58 79.88
N ASP A 493 42.80 -20.88 80.15
CA ASP A 493 41.66 -21.74 79.82
C ASP A 493 40.48 -21.45 80.76
N VAL A 494 39.26 -21.64 80.25
CA VAL A 494 38.06 -21.60 81.10
C VAL A 494 38.09 -22.80 82.04
N ALA A 495 38.12 -22.54 83.36
CA ALA A 495 38.07 -23.60 84.35
C ALA A 495 36.65 -24.16 84.47
N ASN A 496 36.49 -25.48 84.32
CA ASN A 496 35.23 -26.15 84.60
C ASN A 496 35.05 -26.39 86.11
N LYS A 497 33.80 -26.53 86.56
CA LYS A 497 33.49 -26.70 87.99
C LYS A 497 34.19 -27.91 88.62
N GLY A 498 34.25 -29.04 87.91
CA GLY A 498 34.89 -30.26 88.43
C GLY A 498 36.37 -30.09 88.71
N TYR A 499 37.08 -29.35 87.85
CA TYR A 499 38.49 -28.99 88.07
C TYR A 499 38.66 -28.14 89.33
N VAL A 500 37.87 -27.07 89.47
CA VAL A 500 37.93 -26.18 90.64
C VAL A 500 37.62 -26.93 91.93
N ASP A 501 36.55 -27.72 91.95
CA ASP A 501 36.17 -28.52 93.13
C ASP A 501 37.29 -29.51 93.52
N THR A 502 37.93 -30.15 92.54
CA THR A 502 39.04 -31.09 92.79
C THR A 502 40.26 -30.39 93.37
N GLN A 503 40.67 -29.25 92.81
CA GLN A 503 41.83 -28.50 93.31
C GLN A 503 41.63 -28.03 94.77
N ILE A 504 40.43 -27.56 95.10
CA ILE A 504 40.08 -27.18 96.49
C ILE A 504 40.10 -28.41 97.41
N ALA A 505 39.57 -29.55 96.96
CA ALA A 505 39.51 -30.76 97.77
C ALA A 505 40.90 -31.31 98.15
N VAL A 506 41.91 -31.15 97.29
CA VAL A 506 43.28 -31.69 97.52
C VAL A 506 44.25 -30.69 98.15
N GLU A 507 43.83 -29.46 98.45
CA GLU A 507 44.69 -28.44 99.05
C GLU A 507 45.34 -28.94 100.36
N PRO A 508 46.67 -28.82 100.57
CA PRO A 508 47.34 -29.32 101.77
C PRO A 508 46.80 -28.67 103.05
N MET A 509 46.62 -29.46 104.11
CA MET A 509 46.28 -28.96 105.44
C MET A 509 47.49 -29.02 106.38
N SER A 510 47.55 -28.11 107.35
CA SER A 510 48.60 -28.08 108.37
C SER A 510 48.03 -27.92 109.78
N LEU A 511 48.64 -28.60 110.76
CA LEU A 511 48.19 -28.62 112.15
C LEU A 511 49.40 -28.73 113.11
N ALA A 512 49.32 -28.14 114.30
CA ALA A 512 50.26 -28.40 115.39
C ALA A 512 49.56 -29.20 116.50
N LEU A 513 50.22 -30.21 117.06
CA LEU A 513 49.60 -31.17 117.99
C LEU A 513 50.54 -31.51 119.14
N ASP A 514 50.05 -31.46 120.37
CA ASP A 514 50.73 -32.08 121.51
C ASP A 514 50.37 -33.57 121.53
N ILE A 515 51.38 -34.43 121.44
CA ILE A 515 51.25 -35.89 121.44
C ILE A 515 51.76 -36.49 122.76
N THR A 516 51.97 -35.66 123.79
CA THR A 516 52.31 -36.14 125.14
C THR A 516 51.19 -37.01 125.68
N GLY A 517 51.50 -38.27 125.99
CA GLY A 517 50.51 -39.24 126.47
C GLY A 517 49.83 -40.06 125.36
N PHE A 518 50.08 -39.77 124.09
CA PHE A 518 49.67 -40.66 122.99
C PHE A 518 50.59 -41.86 122.90
N THR A 519 50.04 -43.02 122.58
CA THR A 519 50.77 -44.30 122.72
C THR A 519 50.49 -45.31 121.62
N ALA A 520 49.49 -45.10 120.76
CA ALA A 520 49.08 -46.09 119.76
C ALA A 520 49.59 -45.73 118.35
N PRO A 521 50.28 -46.65 117.65
CA PRO A 521 50.77 -47.96 118.10
C PRO A 521 52.02 -47.87 118.98
N ASN A 522 52.77 -46.77 118.89
CA ASN A 522 53.99 -46.55 119.67
C ASN A 522 53.98 -45.16 120.30
N ALA A 523 54.72 -45.00 121.40
CA ALA A 523 54.95 -43.70 122.01
C ALA A 523 55.75 -42.76 121.07
N PRO A 524 55.68 -41.43 121.28
CA PRO A 524 56.48 -40.45 120.54
C PRO A 524 57.97 -40.80 120.56
N GLY A 525 58.63 -40.81 119.39
CA GLY A 525 60.06 -41.14 119.25
C GLY A 525 60.38 -42.63 119.10
N VAL A 526 59.37 -43.52 119.14
CA VAL A 526 59.54 -44.97 118.93
C VAL A 526 58.85 -45.39 117.63
N GLY A 527 59.60 -46.01 116.71
CA GLY A 527 59.10 -46.39 115.38
C GLY A 527 58.49 -45.18 114.65
N ASP A 528 57.28 -45.37 114.11
CA ASP A 528 56.56 -44.30 113.41
C ASP A 528 55.83 -43.32 114.36
N GLY A 529 55.94 -43.52 115.69
CA GLY A 529 55.24 -42.73 116.70
C GLY A 529 53.75 -43.08 116.84
N PRO A 530 52.95 -42.22 117.51
CA PRO A 530 51.55 -42.52 117.82
C PRO A 530 50.61 -42.25 116.63
N ILE A 531 50.87 -42.89 115.49
CA ILE A 531 50.17 -42.62 114.23
C ILE A 531 48.65 -42.84 114.31
N ASN A 532 48.16 -43.75 115.16
CA ASN A 532 46.71 -44.02 115.27
C ASN A 532 46.00 -42.91 116.04
N ASP A 533 46.62 -42.43 117.13
CA ASP A 533 46.06 -41.33 117.92
C ASP A 533 46.08 -40.03 117.12
N VAL A 534 47.18 -39.75 116.41
CA VAL A 534 47.28 -38.58 115.52
C VAL A 534 46.33 -38.70 114.34
N LYS A 535 46.16 -39.89 113.76
CA LYS A 535 45.17 -40.17 112.71
C LYS A 535 43.74 -39.86 113.18
N ALA A 536 43.37 -40.28 114.39
CA ALA A 536 42.04 -40.00 114.94
C ALA A 536 41.80 -38.49 115.09
N VAL A 537 42.82 -37.73 115.49
CA VAL A 537 42.73 -36.26 115.57
C VAL A 537 42.52 -35.65 114.18
N ILE A 538 43.30 -36.00 113.17
CA ILE A 538 43.11 -35.41 111.82
C ILE A 538 41.82 -35.86 111.14
N GLU A 539 41.33 -37.08 111.41
CA GLU A 539 40.03 -37.56 110.92
C GLU A 539 38.88 -36.71 111.48
N SER A 540 39.02 -36.19 112.70
CA SER A 540 38.03 -35.27 113.29
C SER A 540 38.09 -33.84 112.74
N VAL A 541 39.28 -33.38 112.33
CA VAL A 541 39.48 -32.04 111.74
C VAL A 541 39.05 -32.02 110.28
N TYR A 542 39.37 -33.08 109.55
CA TYR A 542 38.95 -33.29 108.18
C TYR A 542 38.66 -34.77 107.95
N THR A 543 37.39 -35.11 107.79
CA THR A 543 36.95 -36.48 107.52
C THR A 543 37.43 -36.91 106.14
N ALA A 544 38.17 -38.00 106.08
CA ALA A 544 38.73 -38.50 104.84
C ALA A 544 37.60 -38.99 103.91
N SER A 545 37.71 -38.67 102.62
CA SER A 545 36.75 -39.09 101.60
C SER A 545 37.43 -39.33 100.26
N ALA A 546 36.81 -40.12 99.39
CA ALA A 546 37.37 -40.40 98.07
C ALA A 546 37.54 -39.13 97.21
N ALA A 547 36.72 -38.09 97.45
CA ALA A 547 36.80 -36.80 96.75
C ALA A 547 38.06 -35.99 97.10
N ALA A 548 38.68 -36.28 98.25
CA ALA A 548 39.88 -35.61 98.74
C ALA A 548 41.14 -36.48 98.65
N ASN A 549 41.10 -37.57 97.86
CA ASN A 549 42.27 -38.40 97.61
C ASN A 549 43.43 -37.53 97.09
N GLY A 550 44.59 -37.64 97.75
CA GLY A 550 45.75 -36.80 97.47
C GLY A 550 45.87 -35.56 98.38
N LYS A 551 44.86 -35.22 99.21
CA LYS A 551 45.04 -34.20 100.25
C LYS A 551 46.13 -34.65 101.22
N VAL A 552 47.08 -33.77 101.47
CA VAL A 552 48.20 -33.98 102.39
C VAL A 552 47.97 -33.20 103.68
N ALA A 553 48.02 -33.86 104.83
CA ALA A 553 48.09 -33.25 106.15
C ALA A 553 49.55 -33.29 106.64
N LYS A 554 50.12 -32.12 106.93
CA LYS A 554 51.42 -31.98 107.60
C LYS A 554 51.23 -31.52 109.04
N ILE A 555 51.56 -32.37 109.99
CA ILE A 555 51.29 -32.16 111.41
C ILE A 555 52.59 -31.96 112.16
N HIS A 556 52.72 -30.86 112.88
CA HIS A 556 53.85 -30.58 113.76
C HIS A 556 53.52 -31.04 115.18
N CYS A 557 54.06 -32.18 115.56
CA CYS A 557 53.85 -32.82 116.85
C CYS A 557 54.91 -32.42 117.88
N THR A 558 54.53 -32.26 119.14
CA THR A 558 55.42 -32.02 120.30
C THR A 558 55.14 -33.04 121.40
N SER A 559 56.15 -33.57 122.09
CA SER A 559 56.00 -34.50 123.21
C SER A 559 56.94 -34.16 124.36
N TYR A 560 56.42 -34.11 125.58
CA TYR A 560 57.20 -33.92 126.81
C TYR A 560 57.51 -35.22 127.55
N ALA A 561 57.26 -36.39 126.94
CA ALA A 561 57.37 -37.70 127.60
C ALA A 561 58.78 -38.05 128.12
N ALA A 562 59.83 -37.40 127.63
CA ALA A 562 61.22 -37.61 128.06
C ALA A 562 61.63 -36.76 129.30
N SER A 563 60.74 -35.91 129.80
CA SER A 563 61.03 -35.00 130.92
C SER A 563 61.22 -35.76 132.24
N THR A 564 62.28 -35.44 133.00
CA THR A 564 62.60 -36.10 134.30
C THR A 564 62.51 -35.12 135.47
N ILE A 565 62.23 -35.64 136.67
CA ILE A 565 62.24 -34.88 137.93
C ILE A 565 63.50 -35.29 138.72
N SER A 566 64.32 -34.32 139.12
CA SER A 566 65.57 -34.57 139.86
C SER A 566 65.76 -33.62 141.05
N GLY A 567 66.74 -33.90 141.91
CA GLY A 567 67.14 -33.00 143.00
C GLY A 567 66.34 -33.11 144.30
N ILE A 568 65.52 -34.14 144.50
CA ILE A 568 64.81 -34.35 145.78
C ILE A 568 65.81 -34.73 146.87
N GLN A 569 65.94 -33.92 147.93
CA GLN A 569 66.80 -34.17 149.09
C GLN A 569 65.97 -34.22 150.38
N ILE A 570 66.34 -35.13 151.30
CA ILE A 570 65.67 -35.34 152.60
C ILE A 570 66.68 -35.13 153.75
N PRO A 571 67.05 -33.89 154.10
CA PRO A 571 67.98 -33.63 155.20
C PRO A 571 67.36 -33.91 156.58
N VAL A 572 68.16 -34.42 157.52
CA VAL A 572 67.77 -34.70 158.92
C VAL A 572 68.40 -33.68 159.87
N SER A 573 67.59 -33.03 160.72
CA SER A 573 67.98 -32.02 161.72
C SER A 573 67.75 -32.53 163.16
N THR A 574 68.17 -31.81 164.21
CA THR A 574 68.08 -32.25 165.63
C THR A 574 67.15 -31.34 166.44
N SER A 575 66.27 -31.87 167.28
CA SER A 575 65.31 -31.11 168.08
C SER A 575 65.98 -30.09 169.02
N PRO A 576 65.51 -28.83 169.09
CA PRO A 576 64.29 -28.29 168.47
C PRO A 576 64.46 -27.67 167.07
N ASN A 577 65.60 -27.82 166.38
CA ASN A 577 65.81 -27.25 165.04
C ASN A 577 65.00 -28.01 163.96
N ALA A 578 64.01 -27.34 163.36
CA ALA A 578 63.06 -27.92 162.40
C ALA A 578 63.38 -27.59 160.92
N THR A 579 64.63 -27.27 160.57
CA THR A 579 64.99 -26.89 159.19
C THR A 579 65.22 -28.07 158.24
N GLY A 580 65.34 -29.30 158.74
CA GLY A 580 65.41 -30.51 157.91
C GLY A 580 64.03 -31.01 157.46
N VAL A 581 63.99 -31.87 156.44
CA VAL A 581 62.78 -32.63 156.05
C VAL A 581 62.41 -33.62 157.16
N LEU A 582 63.43 -34.18 157.83
CA LEU A 582 63.33 -35.02 159.02
C LEU A 582 63.96 -34.30 160.23
N GLN A 583 63.50 -34.57 161.46
CA GLN A 583 64.06 -34.05 162.71
C GLN A 583 64.19 -35.17 163.75
N LYS A 584 65.35 -35.29 164.40
CA LYS A 584 65.67 -36.31 165.42
C LYS A 584 65.73 -35.70 166.83
N SER A 585 65.20 -36.36 167.86
CA SER A 585 65.33 -35.97 169.28
C SER A 585 66.28 -36.91 170.02
N THR A 586 66.89 -36.47 171.12
CA THR A 586 67.83 -37.30 171.92
C THR A 586 67.53 -37.20 173.42
N ILE A 587 67.77 -38.29 174.16
CA ILE A 587 67.67 -38.39 175.62
C ILE A 587 69.02 -38.84 176.21
N SER A 588 69.37 -38.35 177.40
CA SER A 588 70.64 -38.70 178.08
C SER A 588 70.46 -39.90 179.03
N VAL A 589 71.42 -40.82 179.06
CA VAL A 589 71.44 -41.99 179.96
C VAL A 589 72.77 -42.09 180.74
N ASP A 590 72.72 -42.47 182.02
CA ASP A 590 73.88 -42.57 182.94
C ASP A 590 74.31 -44.03 183.18
N SER A 591 75.61 -44.26 183.16
CA SER A 591 76.30 -45.48 183.58
C SER A 591 77.27 -45.12 184.72
N ALA A 592 76.87 -45.43 185.96
CA ALA A 592 77.71 -45.37 187.16
C ALA A 592 78.17 -43.98 187.63
N GLY A 593 77.37 -42.92 187.41
CA GLY A 593 77.29 -41.81 188.35
C GLY A 593 78.25 -40.65 188.14
N THR A 594 78.78 -40.40 186.92
CA THR A 594 79.39 -39.08 186.59
C THR A 594 79.63 -38.76 185.09
N GLN A 595 79.10 -39.51 184.10
CA GLN A 595 79.20 -39.17 182.67
C GLN A 595 77.91 -39.48 181.89
N ASN A 596 77.21 -38.44 181.40
CA ASN A 596 75.97 -38.56 180.61
C ASN A 596 76.28 -38.46 179.09
N GLU A 597 75.90 -39.48 178.30
CA GLU A 597 75.95 -39.49 176.83
C GLU A 597 74.53 -39.44 176.24
N SER A 598 74.35 -38.80 175.08
CA SER A 598 73.02 -38.59 174.46
C SER A 598 72.73 -39.60 173.33
N VAL A 599 71.61 -40.33 173.42
CA VAL A 599 71.12 -41.28 172.40
C VAL A 599 69.82 -40.81 171.76
N ILE A 600 69.55 -41.19 170.51
CA ILE A 600 68.36 -40.75 169.76
C ILE A 600 67.10 -41.41 170.34
N GLN A 601 66.08 -40.60 170.60
CA GLN A 601 64.78 -40.98 171.14
C GLN A 601 63.72 -41.17 170.04
N ASP A 602 63.67 -40.28 169.04
CA ASP A 602 62.69 -40.32 167.94
C ASP A 602 63.20 -39.60 166.68
N ILE A 603 62.63 -39.90 165.50
CA ILE A 603 62.80 -39.17 164.23
C ILE A 603 61.43 -38.93 163.58
N ALA A 604 61.05 -37.66 163.37
CA ALA A 604 59.77 -37.27 162.77
C ALA A 604 59.95 -36.48 161.44
N PHE A 605 59.01 -36.60 160.51
CA PHE A 605 58.93 -35.76 159.31
C PHE A 605 58.30 -34.41 159.66
N ILE A 606 58.99 -33.32 159.31
CA ILE A 606 58.57 -31.97 159.72
C ILE A 606 58.33 -31.04 158.51
N ASN A 607 58.95 -31.28 157.34
CA ASN A 607 58.76 -30.46 156.13
C ASN A 607 58.62 -31.33 154.85
N PRO A 608 57.96 -30.86 153.77
CA PRO A 608 57.88 -31.57 152.48
C PRO A 608 59.19 -31.50 151.68
N ALA A 609 59.51 -32.56 150.92
CA ALA A 609 60.63 -32.56 149.98
C ALA A 609 60.21 -31.92 148.64
N THR A 610 61.08 -31.09 148.05
CA THR A 610 60.85 -30.44 146.75
C THR A 610 61.88 -30.89 145.72
N GLY A 611 61.54 -30.83 144.43
CA GLY A 611 62.41 -31.17 143.29
C GLY A 611 62.09 -30.31 142.06
N THR A 612 63.00 -30.26 141.09
CA THR A 612 62.83 -29.48 139.85
C THR A 612 62.49 -30.41 138.69
N VAL A 613 61.51 -30.03 137.86
CA VAL A 613 61.20 -30.72 136.60
C VAL A 613 61.84 -29.96 135.43
N ALA A 614 62.59 -30.68 134.59
CA ALA A 614 63.12 -30.14 133.34
C ALA A 614 62.23 -30.63 132.19
N LEU A 615 61.55 -29.69 131.51
CA LEU A 615 60.75 -29.99 130.33
C LEU A 615 61.66 -29.98 129.09
N ASP A 616 61.88 -31.16 128.51
CA ASP A 616 62.69 -31.34 127.30
C ASP A 616 61.79 -31.88 126.17
N PRO A 617 61.21 -31.01 125.31
CA PRO A 617 60.25 -31.42 124.29
C PRO A 617 60.93 -32.07 123.08
N SER A 618 60.46 -33.26 122.73
CA SER A 618 60.76 -33.89 121.43
C SER A 618 59.75 -33.42 120.39
N ARG A 619 60.22 -33.01 119.19
CA ARG A 619 59.33 -32.55 118.11
C ARG A 619 59.41 -33.46 116.88
N PHE A 620 58.27 -33.62 116.21
CA PHE A 620 58.14 -34.50 115.05
C PHE A 620 57.21 -33.88 114.01
N THR A 621 57.51 -34.01 112.73
CA THR A 621 56.55 -33.74 111.66
C THR A 621 55.98 -35.06 111.19
N MET A 622 54.68 -35.25 111.40
CA MET A 622 53.94 -36.40 110.88
C MET A 622 53.18 -35.99 109.64
N THR A 623 53.35 -36.73 108.54
CA THR A 623 52.65 -36.48 107.28
C THR A 623 51.66 -37.61 107.01
N PHE A 624 50.42 -37.24 106.68
CA PHE A 624 49.37 -38.15 106.25
C PHE A 624 48.81 -37.71 104.90
N THR A 625 48.38 -38.66 104.08
CA THR A 625 47.73 -38.40 102.78
C THR A 625 46.45 -39.21 102.72
N ILE A 626 45.37 -38.60 102.24
CA ILE A 626 44.14 -39.35 101.98
C ILE A 626 44.38 -40.24 100.76
N THR A 627 44.32 -41.56 100.97
CA THR A 627 44.41 -42.55 99.90
C THR A 627 43.21 -43.48 100.03
N ALA A 628 42.49 -43.71 98.93
CA ALA A 628 41.25 -44.50 98.92
C ALA A 628 40.23 -44.08 100.00
N GLY A 629 40.14 -42.77 100.28
CA GLY A 629 39.18 -42.21 101.23
C GLY A 629 39.53 -42.37 102.70
N VAL A 630 40.77 -42.74 103.05
CA VAL A 630 41.24 -42.79 104.45
C VAL A 630 42.58 -42.08 104.62
N TRP A 631 42.80 -41.46 105.78
CA TRP A 631 44.12 -40.95 106.15
C TRP A 631 45.11 -42.12 106.24
N THR A 632 46.11 -42.08 105.37
CA THR A 632 47.22 -43.03 105.37
C THR A 632 48.46 -42.29 105.81
N TRP A 633 49.19 -42.86 106.76
CA TRP A 633 50.45 -42.30 107.22
C TRP A 633 51.51 -42.40 106.11
N ASN A 634 52.31 -41.35 105.96
CA ASN A 634 53.43 -41.32 105.01
C ASN A 634 54.79 -41.33 105.72
N SER A 635 54.95 -40.49 106.76
CA SER A 635 56.24 -40.35 107.45
C SER A 635 56.10 -39.68 108.81
N THR A 636 57.05 -39.97 109.70
CA THR A 636 57.30 -39.26 110.96
C THR A 636 58.76 -38.87 111.00
N ILE A 637 59.04 -37.58 111.05
CA ILE A 637 60.42 -37.05 111.01
C ILE A 637 60.65 -36.24 112.27
N ALA A 638 61.61 -36.66 113.10
CA ALA A 638 62.04 -35.87 114.25
C ALA A 638 62.76 -34.60 113.76
N TYR A 639 62.49 -33.48 114.43
CA TYR A 639 63.22 -32.23 114.20
C TYR A 639 63.52 -31.58 115.56
N PRO A 640 64.59 -30.77 115.66
CA PRO A 640 65.02 -30.16 116.93
C PRO A 640 63.97 -29.24 117.58
#